data_AF-A0A379SFL8-F1
#
_entry.id   AF-A0A379SFL8-F1
#
_cell.length_a   1.000
_cell.length_b   1.000
_cell.length_c   1.000
_cell.angle_alpha   90.00
_cell.angle_beta   90.00
_cell.angle_gamma   90.00
#
_symmetry.space_group_name_H-M   'P 1'
#
loop_
_entity.id
_entity.type
_entity.pdbx_description
1 polymer ?
#
loop_
_entity_poly.entity_id
_entity_poly.type
_entity_poly.pdbx_seq_one_letter_code
_entity_poly.pdbx_strand_id
1 'polypeptide(L)'
;MQALTDEEKRLLASQHTQQQHLHWLTRKNELHAELRARQQSLYEAQEAREKAQPQLAALTLAQPARQLRPHWERIQEQTTAVERVRQQINEVNARLQSAYRLRLRIRACAYRQFTQLDATRQRLKTWLTEHDGIRVWRSELAGWRALLTQQSNERAQLSQWQRQLMSDTRQLDALPPLALDLTPQALAEARALHTQQRPLRQRLAALQGQITPKQKRQAQLQAAITRHQQEQTQYTQHLADKRLSYKAKAQELADVRTICEQEARIKDLESQRARLQPGQPCPLCGSTTHPAIDAYQALELSANQARRDALEKEVNTLAEEGAALRGQLDALTQQVQRDESEARSLLLEEQALTEEWQTLCAALNVQLQPQEDLSGWLTGAEEHEQQLDQLSQRHALQTQIAAHTEQVARFTAQIAQRQASLTADLALYKLSLPAPEDEATWLSNRADEAKMWQQRQTELADLQTQLDRLAPLLETLPQMGTVDVDDDVPLDNWRQAHDECVSLQSQLQTLQQQATQEQQRATEATVHFDAALKNSPFDSQTAFLAALLDEETLTCLEKQQQALESQLQQAKALSVQSAQTLADHQQQSPDGLNPTCTAEQLSQKLTQLAQQLRENTTRQGEIRQQIKQDADNRQHQRALMAEIAKASLEVEDWGYLNALIGSKEGDKFRKFAQGLTLDNLVWLANHQLTRLHGRYLLQRKASDALELEVVDTWLADAVRDTRTLSGGESFLVSLALALALSDLVSHKTRIDSLFLDEGFGTLDSETLDAALDALDALNASGKTIGVISHVEAMKERIPVQIKVKKINGLGYSKLDKMFAVE
;
A
#
# COMPACT_ATOMS: atom_id res chain seq x y z
N MET A 1 54.05 50.67 46.74
CA MET A 1 53.31 51.93 46.97
C MET A 1 53.62 52.56 48.31
N GLN A 2 53.33 51.93 49.46
CA GLN A 2 53.58 52.52 50.79
C GLN A 2 55.04 52.97 51.03
N ALA A 3 56.03 52.18 50.63
CA ALA A 3 57.44 52.57 50.77
C ALA A 3 57.83 53.86 50.01
N LEU A 4 57.30 54.05 48.80
CA LEU A 4 57.53 55.27 48.00
C LEU A 4 56.85 56.50 48.63
N THR A 5 55.70 56.30 49.29
CA THR A 5 54.97 57.37 49.98
C THR A 5 55.67 57.82 51.26
N ASP A 6 56.40 56.93 51.93
CA ASP A 6 57.21 57.30 53.11
C ASP A 6 58.53 57.98 52.73
N GLU A 7 59.11 57.62 51.59
CA GLU A 7 60.28 58.31 51.01
C GLU A 7 59.92 59.74 50.56
N GLU A 8 58.75 59.93 49.94
CA GLU A 8 58.18 61.23 49.61
C GLU A 8 58.06 62.13 50.84
N LYS A 9 57.56 61.61 51.97
CA LYS A 9 57.48 62.37 53.25
C LYS A 9 58.85 62.86 53.75
N ARG A 10 59.91 62.06 53.61
CA ARG A 10 61.27 62.48 54.04
C ARG A 10 61.85 63.56 53.15
N LEU A 11 61.69 63.43 51.82
CA LEU A 11 62.15 64.44 50.86
C LEU A 11 61.39 65.76 51.04
N LEU A 12 60.09 65.70 51.32
CA LEU A 12 59.27 66.87 51.65
C LEU A 12 59.77 67.59 52.92
N ALA A 13 60.16 66.86 53.97
CA ALA A 13 60.68 67.48 55.21
C ALA A 13 62.02 68.22 54.97
N SER A 14 62.92 67.65 54.17
CA SER A 14 64.19 68.28 53.79
C SER A 14 63.98 69.53 52.92
N GLN A 15 63.07 69.42 51.93
CA GLN A 15 62.64 70.54 51.10
C GLN A 15 62.06 71.67 51.96
N HIS A 16 61.24 71.33 52.95
CA HIS A 16 60.63 72.30 53.85
C HIS A 16 61.67 73.09 54.65
N THR A 17 62.72 72.43 55.16
CA THR A 17 63.77 73.09 55.95
C THR A 17 64.60 74.05 55.08
N GLN A 18 65.00 73.62 53.88
CA GLN A 18 65.75 74.49 52.94
C GLN A 18 64.87 75.62 52.39
N GLN A 19 63.57 75.38 52.22
CA GLN A 19 62.59 76.42 51.91
C GLN A 19 62.48 77.43 53.03
N GLN A 20 62.47 77.05 54.31
CA GLN A 20 62.41 78.00 55.42
C GLN A 20 63.60 78.96 55.42
N HIS A 21 64.81 78.46 55.15
CA HIS A 21 66.01 79.31 55.07
C HIS A 21 66.02 80.23 53.85
N LEU A 22 65.62 79.72 52.67
CA LEU A 22 65.46 80.54 51.47
C LEU A 22 64.38 81.60 51.72
N HIS A 23 63.25 81.18 52.29
CA HIS A 23 62.12 82.02 52.58
C HIS A 23 62.51 83.13 53.54
N TRP A 24 63.31 82.89 54.59
CA TRP A 24 63.74 83.96 55.49
C TRP A 24 64.60 85.03 54.79
N LEU A 25 65.57 84.62 53.96
CA LEU A 25 66.45 85.52 53.20
C LEU A 25 65.70 86.28 52.10
N THR A 26 64.82 85.60 51.37
CA THR A 26 63.94 86.24 50.38
C THR A 26 62.95 87.16 51.07
N ARG A 27 62.34 86.74 52.19
CA ARG A 27 61.39 87.52 52.98
C ARG A 27 62.01 88.80 53.52
N LYS A 28 63.28 88.79 53.92
CA LYS A 28 63.98 90.02 54.33
C LYS A 28 64.09 91.02 53.18
N ASN A 29 64.45 90.56 51.98
CA ASN A 29 64.56 91.41 50.79
C ASN A 29 63.17 91.87 50.29
N GLU A 30 62.18 90.98 50.36
CA GLU A 30 60.77 91.26 50.08
C GLU A 30 60.22 92.29 51.07
N LEU A 31 60.40 92.14 52.37
CA LEU A 31 59.87 93.08 53.38
C LEU A 31 60.39 94.51 53.14
N HIS A 32 61.64 94.67 52.66
CA HIS A 32 62.18 95.98 52.27
C HIS A 32 61.50 96.54 51.01
N ALA A 33 61.23 95.71 50.00
CA ALA A 33 60.49 96.11 48.80
C ALA A 33 59.00 96.35 49.10
N GLU A 34 58.40 95.51 49.95
CA GLU A 34 57.01 95.57 50.42
C GLU A 34 56.76 96.87 51.15
N LEU A 35 57.64 97.30 52.06
CA LEU A 35 57.46 98.59 52.74
C LEU A 35 57.30 99.76 51.76
N ARG A 36 58.13 99.81 50.71
CA ARG A 36 58.06 100.86 49.68
C ARG A 36 56.81 100.74 48.82
N ALA A 37 56.45 99.52 48.42
CA ALA A 37 55.24 99.27 47.63
C ALA A 37 53.95 99.58 48.42
N ARG A 38 53.91 99.28 49.73
CA ARG A 38 52.74 99.49 50.59
C ARG A 38 52.44 100.98 50.79
N GLN A 39 53.47 101.82 50.89
CA GLN A 39 53.30 103.28 50.96
C GLN A 39 52.68 103.85 49.67
N GLN A 40 53.05 103.31 48.51
CA GLN A 40 52.49 103.71 47.23
C GLN A 40 51.03 103.20 47.04
N SER A 41 50.75 101.96 47.44
CA SER A 41 49.39 101.39 47.38
C SER A 41 48.36 102.13 48.24
N LEU A 42 48.80 102.77 49.33
CA LEU A 42 47.93 103.54 50.20
C LEU A 42 47.42 104.82 49.53
N TYR A 43 48.23 105.43 48.68
CA TYR A 43 47.87 106.62 47.91
C TYR A 43 46.87 106.25 46.80
N GLU A 44 47.15 105.17 46.07
CA GLU A 44 46.28 104.67 44.99
C GLU A 44 44.90 104.21 45.50
N ALA A 45 44.83 103.60 46.69
CA ALA A 45 43.56 103.17 47.30
C ALA A 45 42.65 104.36 47.70
N GLN A 46 43.21 105.54 47.99
CA GLN A 46 42.42 106.73 48.30
C GLN A 46 41.75 107.31 47.05
N GLU A 47 42.47 107.39 45.94
CA GLU A 47 41.97 107.90 44.67
C GLU A 47 40.92 106.97 44.04
N ALA A 48 41.08 105.66 44.19
CA ALA A 48 40.14 104.65 43.69
C ALA A 48 38.76 104.73 44.36
N ARG A 49 38.69 105.15 45.63
CA ARG A 49 37.42 105.28 46.36
C ARG A 49 36.58 106.45 45.85
N GLU A 50 37.20 107.60 45.53
CA GLU A 50 36.49 108.76 45.00
C GLU A 50 35.90 108.50 43.61
N LYS A 51 36.62 107.78 42.75
CA LYS A 51 36.14 107.43 41.40
C LYS A 51 34.95 106.45 41.41
N ALA A 52 34.81 105.63 42.45
CA ALA A 52 33.75 104.61 42.56
C ALA A 52 32.41 105.12 43.14
N GLN A 53 32.33 106.38 43.58
CA GLN A 53 31.17 106.95 44.26
C GLN A 53 29.81 106.88 43.51
N PRO A 54 29.71 107.08 42.18
CA PRO A 54 28.44 106.90 41.46
C PRO A 54 28.00 105.42 41.37
N GLN A 55 28.93 104.47 41.39
CA GLN A 55 28.64 103.03 41.39
C GLN A 55 28.13 102.55 42.76
N LEU A 56 28.61 103.16 43.85
CA LEU A 56 28.12 102.91 45.21
C LEU A 56 26.69 103.44 45.44
N ALA A 57 26.29 104.52 44.77
CA ALA A 57 24.92 105.01 44.80
C ALA A 57 23.94 104.00 44.14
N ALA A 58 24.34 103.37 43.03
CA ALA A 58 23.55 102.32 42.37
C ALA A 58 23.32 101.09 43.27
N LEU A 59 24.31 100.74 44.10
CA LEU A 59 24.22 99.62 45.06
C LEU A 59 23.13 99.83 46.14
N THR A 60 22.88 101.07 46.55
CA THR A 60 21.87 101.38 47.57
C THR A 60 20.42 101.15 47.10
N LEU A 61 20.18 101.26 45.79
CA LEU A 61 18.89 100.93 45.16
C LEU A 61 18.79 99.44 44.81
N ALA A 62 19.92 98.75 44.63
CA ALA A 62 19.97 97.34 44.24
C ALA A 62 19.61 96.36 45.38
N GLN A 63 19.89 96.71 46.64
CA GLN A 63 19.58 95.89 47.82
C GLN A 63 18.07 95.63 48.03
N PRO A 64 17.17 96.64 47.98
CA PRO A 64 15.73 96.39 48.04
C PRO A 64 15.21 95.65 46.79
N ALA A 65 15.82 95.81 45.61
CA ALA A 65 15.47 95.02 44.43
C ALA A 65 15.81 93.53 44.60
N ARG A 66 16.93 93.18 45.26
CA ARG A 66 17.30 91.79 45.56
C ARG A 66 16.25 91.06 46.41
N GLN A 67 15.59 91.75 47.34
CA GLN A 67 14.56 91.14 48.19
C GLN A 67 13.27 90.80 47.42
N LEU A 68 12.97 91.51 46.33
CA LEU A 68 11.81 91.26 45.46
C LEU A 68 12.09 90.23 44.35
N ARG A 69 13.35 89.92 44.06
CA ARG A 69 13.78 88.98 43.01
C ARG A 69 13.17 87.58 43.12
N PRO A 70 13.10 86.92 44.31
CA PRO A 70 12.50 85.58 44.42
C PRO A 70 11.02 85.56 44.04
N HIS A 71 10.29 86.65 44.32
CA HIS A 71 8.88 86.77 43.94
C HIS A 71 8.71 86.96 42.42
N TRP A 72 9.63 87.67 41.77
CA TRP A 72 9.66 87.81 40.31
C TRP A 72 10.02 86.51 39.58
N GLU A 73 11.04 85.80 40.05
CA GLU A 73 11.43 84.48 39.53
C GLU A 73 10.28 83.46 39.68
N ARG A 74 9.56 83.50 40.82
CA ARG A 74 8.35 82.71 41.05
C ARG A 74 7.27 82.99 39.99
N ILE A 75 7.02 84.24 39.61
CA ILE A 75 6.05 84.57 38.55
C ILE A 75 6.49 83.99 37.20
N GLN A 76 7.78 84.09 36.85
CA GLN A 76 8.30 83.56 35.59
C GLN A 76 8.22 82.02 35.53
N GLU A 77 8.54 81.33 36.63
CA GLU A 77 8.39 79.89 36.75
C GLU A 77 6.93 79.45 36.58
N GLN A 78 5.99 80.11 37.26
CA GLN A 78 4.57 79.78 37.17
C GLN A 78 3.99 80.10 35.78
N THR A 79 4.42 81.19 35.14
CA THR A 79 3.99 81.56 33.78
C THR A 79 4.48 80.55 32.74
N THR A 80 5.74 80.11 32.84
CA THR A 80 6.28 79.07 31.95
C THR A 80 5.65 77.69 32.21
N ALA A 81 5.28 77.38 33.46
CA ALA A 81 4.52 76.17 33.80
C ALA A 81 3.12 76.17 33.13
N VAL A 82 2.40 77.30 33.17
CA VAL A 82 1.11 77.47 32.48
C VAL A 82 1.26 77.28 30.96
N GLU A 83 2.28 77.87 30.34
CA GLU A 83 2.53 77.71 28.90
C GLU A 83 2.83 76.26 28.50
N ARG A 84 3.63 75.54 29.29
CA ARG A 84 3.92 74.11 29.07
C ARG A 84 2.66 73.27 29.14
N VAL A 85 1.80 73.46 30.15
CA VAL A 85 0.55 72.71 30.27
C VAL A 85 -0.39 73.02 29.10
N ARG A 86 -0.46 74.29 28.64
CA ARG A 86 -1.25 74.66 27.45
C ARG A 86 -0.73 74.00 26.17
N GLN A 87 0.58 73.90 25.98
CA GLN A 87 1.16 73.17 24.85
C GLN A 87 0.79 71.68 24.89
N GLN A 88 0.90 71.04 26.06
CA GLN A 88 0.49 69.63 26.23
C GLN A 88 -1.01 69.41 25.96
N ILE A 89 -1.88 70.33 26.39
CA ILE A 89 -3.32 70.31 26.06
C ILE A 89 -3.53 70.30 24.55
N ASN A 90 -2.83 71.18 23.81
CA ASN A 90 -2.98 71.27 22.36
C ASN A 90 -2.51 69.99 21.65
N GLU A 91 -1.39 69.41 22.09
CA GLU A 91 -0.87 68.14 21.55
C GLU A 91 -1.83 66.97 21.81
N VAL A 92 -2.31 66.83 23.05
CA VAL A 92 -3.25 65.76 23.41
C VAL A 92 -4.58 65.94 22.69
N ASN A 93 -5.07 67.18 22.55
CA ASN A 93 -6.30 67.46 21.80
C ASN A 93 -6.14 67.13 20.30
N ALA A 94 -5.00 67.47 19.68
CA ALA A 94 -4.74 67.09 18.29
C ALA A 94 -4.73 65.57 18.09
N ARG A 95 -4.12 64.81 19.02
CA ARG A 95 -4.15 63.34 19.02
C ARG A 95 -5.55 62.77 19.28
N LEU A 96 -6.33 63.40 20.15
CA LEU A 96 -7.72 63.00 20.42
C LEU A 96 -8.59 63.17 19.16
N GLN A 97 -8.42 64.27 18.42
CA GLN A 97 -9.15 64.51 17.17
C GLN A 97 -8.79 63.50 16.07
N SER A 98 -7.51 63.12 15.95
CA SER A 98 -7.12 62.07 14.99
C SER A 98 -7.67 60.70 15.39
N ALA A 99 -7.64 60.35 16.68
CA ALA A 99 -8.21 59.11 17.20
C ALA A 99 -9.73 59.04 16.98
N TYR A 100 -10.47 60.14 17.21
CA TYR A 100 -11.90 60.22 16.90
C TYR A 100 -12.20 60.01 15.41
N ARG A 101 -11.42 60.60 14.51
CA ARG A 101 -11.57 60.39 13.06
C ARG A 101 -11.35 58.92 12.69
N LEU A 102 -10.33 58.28 13.24
CA LEU A 102 -10.07 56.84 13.01
C LEU A 102 -11.24 55.99 13.53
N ARG A 103 -11.72 56.25 14.75
CA ARG A 103 -12.87 55.55 15.36
C ARG A 103 -14.14 55.69 14.50
N LEU A 104 -14.38 56.86 13.92
CA LEU A 104 -15.51 57.10 13.02
C LEU A 104 -15.38 56.32 11.71
N ARG A 105 -14.20 56.30 11.10
CA ARG A 105 -13.92 55.53 9.88
C ARG A 105 -14.14 54.04 10.08
N ILE A 106 -13.65 53.49 11.20
CA ILE A 106 -13.84 52.08 11.57
C ILE A 106 -15.33 51.75 11.69
N ARG A 107 -16.10 52.59 12.40
CA ARG A 107 -17.56 52.40 12.52
C ARG A 107 -18.27 52.46 11.16
N ALA A 108 -17.92 53.41 10.29
CA ALA A 108 -18.53 53.57 8.97
C ALA A 108 -18.22 52.39 8.03
N CYS A 109 -16.99 51.88 8.06
CA CYS A 109 -16.59 50.67 7.33
C CYS A 109 -17.36 49.45 7.83
N ALA A 110 -17.38 49.21 9.14
CA ALA A 110 -18.12 48.09 9.75
C ALA A 110 -19.63 48.15 9.47
N TYR A 111 -20.23 49.35 9.47
CA TYR A 111 -21.65 49.52 9.17
C TYR A 111 -21.96 49.18 7.71
N ARG A 112 -21.13 49.63 6.76
CA ARG A 112 -21.26 49.26 5.34
C ARG A 112 -21.15 47.75 5.14
N GLN A 113 -20.11 47.12 5.70
CA GLN A 113 -19.93 45.67 5.64
C GLN A 113 -21.14 44.94 6.26
N PHE A 114 -21.62 45.37 7.43
CA PHE A 114 -22.81 44.79 8.07
C PHE A 114 -24.04 44.89 7.16
N THR A 115 -24.33 46.05 6.56
CA THR A 115 -25.50 46.21 5.68
C THR A 115 -25.43 45.34 4.42
N GLN A 116 -24.23 45.18 3.83
CA GLN A 116 -24.03 44.30 2.67
C GLN A 116 -24.20 42.82 3.04
N LEU A 117 -23.61 42.40 4.15
CA LEU A 117 -23.72 41.03 4.66
C LEU A 117 -25.14 40.69 5.10
N ASP A 118 -25.87 41.63 5.72
CA ASP A 118 -27.26 41.39 6.09
C ASP A 118 -28.17 41.32 4.85
N ALA A 119 -27.96 42.17 3.84
CA ALA A 119 -28.72 42.09 2.59
C ALA A 119 -28.52 40.75 1.86
N THR A 120 -27.28 40.25 1.81
CA THR A 120 -26.99 38.93 1.23
C THR A 120 -27.57 37.79 2.07
N ARG A 121 -27.48 37.86 3.40
CA ARG A 121 -28.11 36.91 4.32
C ARG A 121 -29.64 36.85 4.13
N GLN A 122 -30.31 37.99 3.99
CA GLN A 122 -31.76 38.03 3.76
C GLN A 122 -32.13 37.38 2.43
N ARG A 123 -31.41 37.67 1.34
CA ARG A 123 -31.62 37.02 0.03
C ARG A 123 -31.46 35.50 0.11
N LEU A 124 -30.41 35.05 0.79
CA LEU A 124 -30.11 33.65 0.98
C LEU A 124 -31.17 32.95 1.84
N LYS A 125 -31.64 33.61 2.89
CA LYS A 125 -32.74 33.14 3.74
C LYS A 125 -34.04 32.98 2.94
N THR A 126 -34.39 33.97 2.11
CA THR A 126 -35.57 33.89 1.23
C THR A 126 -35.45 32.72 0.26
N TRP A 127 -34.29 32.55 -0.39
CA TRP A 127 -34.04 31.42 -1.29
C TRP A 127 -34.19 30.06 -0.59
N LEU A 128 -33.64 29.92 0.62
CA LEU A 128 -33.77 28.69 1.42
C LEU A 128 -35.24 28.40 1.80
N THR A 129 -36.04 29.44 2.07
CA THR A 129 -37.48 29.27 2.34
C THR A 129 -38.28 28.91 1.11
N GLU A 130 -37.94 29.45 -0.07
CA GLU A 130 -38.57 29.07 -1.35
C GLU A 130 -38.25 27.62 -1.74
N HIS A 131 -37.06 27.15 -1.39
CA HIS A 131 -36.56 25.80 -1.69
C HIS A 131 -36.64 24.85 -0.49
N ASP A 132 -37.51 25.13 0.48
CA ASP A 132 -37.62 24.32 1.71
C ASP A 132 -38.05 22.87 1.43
N GLY A 133 -38.72 22.63 0.30
CA GLY A 133 -39.03 21.28 -0.17
C GLY A 133 -37.79 20.38 -0.29
N ILE A 134 -36.64 20.94 -0.69
CA ILE A 134 -35.37 20.20 -0.81
C ILE A 134 -34.93 19.65 0.54
N ARG A 135 -35.08 20.42 1.62
CA ARG A 135 -34.76 19.99 2.98
C ARG A 135 -35.56 18.75 3.37
N VAL A 136 -36.85 18.74 2.99
CA VAL A 136 -37.83 17.73 3.40
C VAL A 136 -37.58 16.40 2.69
N TRP A 137 -37.27 16.40 1.38
CA TRP A 137 -36.99 15.15 0.66
C TRP A 137 -35.53 14.71 0.64
N ARG A 138 -34.56 15.56 1.02
CA ARG A 138 -33.14 15.19 1.00
C ARG A 138 -32.83 13.94 1.82
N SER A 139 -33.53 13.71 2.94
CA SER A 139 -33.35 12.49 3.75
C SER A 139 -33.74 11.22 2.99
N GLU A 140 -34.72 11.31 2.10
CA GLU A 140 -35.27 10.18 1.35
C GLU A 140 -34.46 9.82 0.11
N LEU A 141 -33.55 10.69 -0.35
CA LEU A 141 -32.77 10.50 -1.57
C LEU A 141 -31.96 9.19 -1.55
N ALA A 142 -31.40 8.84 -0.39
CA ALA A 142 -30.70 7.57 -0.20
C ALA A 142 -31.66 6.37 -0.34
N GLY A 143 -32.87 6.49 0.23
CA GLY A 143 -33.93 5.49 0.09
C GLY A 143 -34.37 5.32 -1.36
N TRP A 144 -34.61 6.41 -2.09
CA TRP A 144 -34.96 6.36 -3.50
C TRP A 144 -33.88 5.74 -4.36
N ARG A 145 -32.60 6.05 -4.09
CA ARG A 145 -31.47 5.41 -4.80
C ARG A 145 -31.47 3.91 -4.59
N ALA A 146 -31.69 3.44 -3.36
CA ALA A 146 -31.75 2.01 -3.06
C ALA A 146 -32.94 1.34 -3.76
N LEU A 147 -34.12 1.95 -3.71
CA LEU A 147 -35.34 1.45 -4.34
C LEU A 147 -35.22 1.36 -5.87
N LEU A 148 -34.69 2.40 -6.52
CA LEU A 148 -34.48 2.43 -7.98
C LEU A 148 -33.41 1.41 -8.42
N THR A 149 -32.34 1.26 -7.64
CA THR A 149 -31.31 0.23 -7.91
C THR A 149 -31.87 -1.19 -7.75
N GLN A 150 -32.70 -1.42 -6.73
CA GLN A 150 -33.39 -2.70 -6.58
C GLN A 150 -34.32 -2.96 -7.77
N GLN A 151 -35.07 -1.96 -8.20
CA GLN A 151 -35.99 -2.07 -9.32
C GLN A 151 -35.28 -2.33 -10.65
N SER A 152 -34.12 -1.73 -10.90
CA SER A 152 -33.32 -2.00 -12.10
C SER A 152 -32.80 -3.44 -12.12
N ASN A 153 -32.39 -3.98 -10.96
CA ASN A 153 -32.00 -5.39 -10.82
C ASN A 153 -33.18 -6.34 -11.09
N GLU A 154 -34.37 -6.04 -10.56
CA GLU A 154 -35.59 -6.83 -10.80
C GLU A 154 -35.97 -6.82 -12.30
N ARG A 155 -35.88 -5.67 -12.98
CA ARG A 155 -36.10 -5.58 -14.45
C ARG A 155 -35.08 -6.40 -15.24
N ALA A 156 -33.80 -6.38 -14.82
CA ALA A 156 -32.76 -7.21 -15.43
C ALA A 156 -33.06 -8.71 -15.27
N GLN A 157 -33.47 -9.15 -14.07
CA GLN A 157 -33.90 -10.53 -13.83
C GLN A 157 -35.13 -10.92 -14.66
N LEU A 158 -36.14 -10.04 -14.75
CA LEU A 158 -37.30 -10.27 -15.61
C LEU A 158 -36.89 -10.49 -17.06
N SER A 159 -36.00 -9.65 -17.60
CA SER A 159 -35.47 -9.79 -18.97
C SER A 159 -34.72 -11.10 -19.21
N GLN A 160 -34.07 -11.63 -18.17
CA GLN A 160 -33.35 -12.90 -18.24
C GLN A 160 -34.34 -14.07 -18.29
N TRP A 161 -35.32 -14.08 -17.39
CA TRP A 161 -36.37 -15.10 -17.38
C TRP A 161 -37.20 -15.10 -18.66
N GLN A 162 -37.52 -13.92 -19.22
CA GLN A 162 -38.19 -13.80 -20.51
C GLN A 162 -37.38 -14.40 -21.66
N ARG A 163 -36.05 -14.21 -21.65
CA ARG A 163 -35.14 -14.82 -22.65
C ARG A 163 -35.09 -16.34 -22.52
N GLN A 164 -35.03 -16.87 -21.29
CA GLN A 164 -35.06 -18.32 -21.04
C GLN A 164 -36.40 -18.93 -21.46
N LEU A 165 -37.52 -18.31 -21.09
CA LEU A 165 -38.85 -18.72 -21.53
C LEU A 165 -38.96 -18.76 -23.06
N MET A 166 -38.46 -17.72 -23.76
CA MET A 166 -38.43 -17.72 -25.23
C MET A 166 -37.56 -18.84 -25.81
N SER A 167 -36.44 -19.16 -25.16
CA SER A 167 -35.55 -20.25 -25.59
C SER A 167 -36.24 -21.61 -25.45
N ASP A 168 -36.84 -21.88 -24.29
CA ASP A 168 -37.48 -23.18 -24.02
C ASP A 168 -38.72 -23.39 -24.89
N THR A 169 -39.51 -22.34 -25.11
CA THR A 169 -40.64 -22.39 -26.05
C THR A 169 -40.17 -22.70 -27.47
N ARG A 170 -39.08 -22.06 -27.94
CA ARG A 170 -38.50 -22.39 -29.25
C ARG A 170 -37.99 -23.83 -29.33
N GLN A 171 -37.41 -24.36 -28.25
CA GLN A 171 -36.97 -25.76 -28.21
C GLN A 171 -38.16 -26.72 -28.26
N LEU A 172 -39.26 -26.41 -27.56
CA LEU A 172 -40.48 -27.20 -27.59
C LEU A 172 -41.13 -27.19 -28.99
N ASP A 173 -41.16 -26.03 -29.65
CA ASP A 173 -41.71 -25.87 -30.99
C ASP A 173 -40.86 -26.59 -32.07
N ALA A 174 -39.55 -26.74 -31.82
CA ALA A 174 -38.64 -27.46 -32.72
C ALA A 174 -38.77 -28.99 -32.63
N LEU A 175 -39.38 -29.53 -31.59
CA LEU A 175 -39.59 -30.97 -31.44
C LEU A 175 -40.71 -31.45 -32.38
N PRO A 176 -40.53 -32.58 -33.10
CA PRO A 176 -41.52 -33.09 -34.03
C PRO A 176 -42.85 -33.43 -33.32
N PRO A 177 -43.98 -33.33 -34.04
CA PRO A 177 -45.29 -33.69 -33.48
C PRO A 177 -45.35 -35.20 -33.22
N LEU A 178 -45.78 -35.57 -32.02
CA LEU A 178 -45.94 -36.95 -31.58
C LEU A 178 -47.43 -37.29 -31.44
N ALA A 179 -47.80 -38.51 -31.81
CA ALA A 179 -49.15 -39.04 -31.60
C ALA A 179 -49.33 -39.71 -30.23
N LEU A 180 -48.23 -39.99 -29.52
CA LEU A 180 -48.22 -40.60 -28.20
C LEU A 180 -48.60 -39.57 -27.12
N ASP A 181 -49.67 -39.87 -26.40
CA ASP A 181 -50.13 -39.08 -25.26
C ASP A 181 -50.11 -39.97 -24.00
N LEU A 182 -48.99 -39.93 -23.28
CA LEU A 182 -48.77 -40.65 -22.03
C LEU A 182 -48.56 -39.64 -20.90
N THR A 183 -49.11 -39.97 -19.73
CA THR A 183 -48.82 -39.23 -18.50
C THR A 183 -47.34 -39.39 -18.11
N PRO A 184 -46.73 -38.45 -17.38
CA PRO A 184 -45.31 -38.54 -16.98
C PRO A 184 -44.97 -39.84 -16.24
N GLN A 185 -45.91 -40.34 -15.43
CA GLN A 185 -45.75 -41.61 -14.71
C GLN A 185 -45.80 -42.81 -15.66
N ALA A 186 -46.80 -42.89 -16.54
CA ALA A 186 -46.90 -43.96 -17.53
C ALA A 186 -45.71 -43.96 -18.51
N LEU A 187 -45.19 -42.78 -18.85
CA LEU A 187 -43.99 -42.63 -19.66
C LEU A 187 -42.74 -43.19 -18.97
N ALA A 188 -42.56 -42.91 -17.67
CA ALA A 188 -41.43 -43.45 -16.91
C ALA A 188 -41.49 -44.98 -16.82
N GLU A 189 -42.68 -45.55 -16.59
CA GLU A 189 -42.91 -46.99 -16.58
C GLU A 189 -42.62 -47.62 -17.95
N ALA A 190 -43.10 -47.02 -19.05
CA ALA A 190 -42.83 -47.49 -20.40
C ALA A 190 -41.33 -47.45 -20.78
N ARG A 191 -40.61 -46.37 -20.43
CA ARG A 191 -39.15 -46.28 -20.67
C ARG A 191 -38.38 -47.31 -19.84
N ALA A 192 -38.78 -47.54 -18.59
CA ALA A 192 -38.18 -48.57 -17.74
C ALA A 192 -38.38 -49.97 -18.34
N LEU A 193 -39.57 -50.27 -18.87
CA LEU A 193 -39.85 -51.52 -19.57
C LEU A 193 -38.96 -51.69 -20.81
N HIS A 194 -38.85 -50.67 -21.67
CA HIS A 194 -37.97 -50.72 -22.85
C HIS A 194 -36.50 -50.96 -22.50
N THR A 195 -36.04 -50.34 -21.41
CA THR A 195 -34.67 -50.50 -20.89
C THR A 195 -34.43 -51.95 -20.44
N GLN A 196 -35.38 -52.56 -19.73
CA GLN A 196 -35.29 -53.97 -19.31
C GLN A 196 -35.34 -54.94 -20.50
N GLN A 197 -36.13 -54.63 -21.52
CA GLN A 197 -36.31 -55.50 -22.70
C GLN A 197 -35.17 -55.39 -23.73
N ARG A 198 -34.41 -54.30 -23.76
CA ARG A 198 -33.30 -54.07 -24.71
C ARG A 198 -32.26 -55.22 -24.77
N PRO A 199 -31.69 -55.74 -23.66
CA PRO A 199 -30.73 -56.85 -23.72
C PRO A 199 -31.37 -58.15 -24.26
N LEU A 200 -32.66 -58.39 -23.95
CA LEU A 200 -33.39 -59.56 -24.44
C LEU A 200 -33.60 -59.48 -25.96
N ARG A 201 -33.95 -58.28 -26.48
CA ARG A 201 -34.06 -58.00 -27.93
C ARG A 201 -32.76 -58.26 -28.67
N GLN A 202 -31.63 -57.80 -28.12
CA GLN A 202 -30.30 -58.03 -28.70
C GLN A 202 -29.92 -59.52 -28.69
N ARG A 203 -30.25 -60.25 -27.62
CA ARG A 203 -30.00 -61.70 -27.54
C ARG A 203 -30.86 -62.48 -28.55
N LEU A 204 -32.13 -62.11 -28.76
CA LEU A 204 -32.95 -62.70 -29.82
C LEU A 204 -32.32 -62.48 -31.21
N ALA A 205 -31.88 -61.25 -31.52
CA ALA A 205 -31.21 -60.96 -32.79
C ALA A 205 -29.96 -61.84 -33.02
N ALA A 206 -29.15 -62.02 -31.97
CA ALA A 206 -27.98 -62.89 -32.02
C ALA A 206 -28.35 -64.37 -32.24
N LEU A 207 -29.43 -64.87 -31.63
CA LEU A 207 -29.91 -66.24 -31.80
C LEU A 207 -30.45 -66.49 -33.22
N GLN A 208 -31.19 -65.55 -33.81
CA GLN A 208 -31.65 -65.68 -35.21
C GLN A 208 -30.46 -65.82 -36.17
N GLY A 209 -29.40 -65.04 -35.93
CA GLY A 209 -28.14 -65.12 -36.68
C GLY A 209 -27.43 -66.47 -36.57
N GLN A 210 -27.73 -67.29 -35.56
CA GLN A 210 -27.15 -68.62 -35.35
C GLN A 210 -28.06 -69.76 -35.84
N ILE A 211 -29.38 -69.64 -35.63
CA ILE A 211 -30.37 -70.68 -36.00
C ILE A 211 -30.50 -70.80 -37.51
N THR A 212 -30.73 -69.69 -38.21
CA THR A 212 -30.97 -69.66 -39.67
C THR A 212 -29.86 -70.31 -40.50
N PRO A 213 -28.56 -70.03 -40.29
CA PRO A 213 -27.50 -70.69 -41.06
C PRO A 213 -27.37 -72.18 -40.72
N LYS A 214 -27.62 -72.59 -39.46
CA LYS A 214 -27.58 -73.99 -39.05
C LYS A 214 -28.73 -74.79 -39.67
N GLN A 215 -29.94 -74.25 -39.70
CA GLN A 215 -31.09 -74.84 -40.41
C GLN A 215 -30.81 -75.03 -41.90
N LYS A 216 -30.23 -74.00 -42.54
CA LYS A 216 -29.84 -74.09 -43.95
C LYS A 216 -28.77 -75.17 -44.20
N ARG A 217 -27.75 -75.26 -43.33
CA ARG A 217 -26.68 -76.28 -43.42
C ARG A 217 -27.23 -77.69 -43.19
N GLN A 218 -28.11 -77.87 -42.22
CA GLN A 218 -28.76 -79.14 -41.93
C GLN A 218 -29.61 -79.63 -43.11
N ALA A 219 -30.41 -78.75 -43.73
CA ALA A 219 -31.19 -79.09 -44.92
C ALA A 219 -30.28 -79.49 -46.12
N GLN A 220 -29.14 -78.81 -46.30
CA GLN A 220 -28.15 -79.17 -47.32
C GLN A 220 -27.52 -80.54 -47.07
N LEU A 221 -27.16 -80.85 -45.82
CA LEU A 221 -26.61 -82.16 -45.43
C LEU A 221 -27.63 -83.28 -45.61
N GLN A 222 -28.88 -83.09 -45.22
CA GLN A 222 -29.94 -84.08 -45.42
C GLN A 222 -30.17 -84.38 -46.91
N ALA A 223 -30.13 -83.36 -47.77
CA ALA A 223 -30.19 -83.55 -49.22
C ALA A 223 -28.97 -84.32 -49.75
N ALA A 224 -27.76 -84.02 -49.25
CA ALA A 224 -26.53 -84.73 -49.63
C ALA A 224 -26.53 -86.20 -49.18
N ILE A 225 -26.94 -86.48 -47.93
CA ILE A 225 -27.09 -87.84 -47.39
C ILE A 225 -28.05 -88.65 -48.26
N THR A 226 -29.22 -88.09 -48.60
CA THR A 226 -30.21 -88.77 -49.44
C THR A 226 -29.63 -89.12 -50.80
N ARG A 227 -28.88 -88.21 -51.42
CA ARG A 227 -28.20 -88.43 -52.70
C ARG A 227 -27.12 -89.51 -52.59
N HIS A 228 -26.27 -89.45 -51.57
CA HIS A 228 -25.20 -90.43 -51.38
C HIS A 228 -25.73 -91.82 -51.03
N GLN A 229 -26.84 -91.93 -50.29
CA GLN A 229 -27.53 -93.21 -50.05
C GLN A 229 -28.08 -93.81 -51.36
N GLN A 230 -28.63 -92.99 -52.27
CA GLN A 230 -29.04 -93.44 -53.59
C GLN A 230 -27.84 -93.94 -54.42
N GLU A 231 -26.76 -93.17 -54.47
CA GLU A 231 -25.50 -93.57 -55.12
C GLU A 231 -24.94 -94.88 -54.53
N GLN A 232 -25.00 -95.05 -53.20
CA GLN A 232 -24.57 -96.28 -52.52
C GLN A 232 -25.40 -97.49 -52.94
N THR A 233 -26.73 -97.35 -53.05
CA THR A 233 -27.59 -98.44 -53.53
C THR A 233 -27.27 -98.83 -54.97
N GLN A 234 -26.99 -97.87 -55.85
CA GLN A 234 -26.58 -98.12 -57.24
C GLN A 234 -25.23 -98.86 -57.30
N TYR A 235 -24.21 -98.38 -56.60
CA TYR A 235 -22.91 -99.03 -56.55
C TYR A 235 -22.97 -100.43 -55.94
N THR A 236 -23.84 -100.65 -54.94
CA THR A 236 -24.05 -101.97 -54.33
C THR A 236 -24.64 -102.96 -55.35
N GLN A 237 -25.61 -102.51 -56.16
CA GLN A 237 -26.20 -103.31 -57.24
C GLN A 237 -25.16 -103.62 -58.32
N HIS A 238 -24.42 -102.62 -58.81
CA HIS A 238 -23.36 -102.82 -59.80
C HIS A 238 -22.27 -103.79 -59.33
N LEU A 239 -21.87 -103.72 -58.06
CA LEU A 239 -20.91 -104.65 -57.48
C LEU A 239 -21.48 -106.07 -57.40
N ALA A 240 -22.77 -106.23 -57.10
CA ALA A 240 -23.44 -107.53 -57.08
C ALA A 240 -23.49 -108.16 -58.49
N ASP A 241 -23.84 -107.38 -59.51
CA ASP A 241 -23.88 -107.82 -60.91
C ASP A 241 -22.48 -108.23 -61.40
N LYS A 242 -21.45 -107.43 -61.08
CA LYS A 242 -20.06 -107.76 -61.42
C LYS A 242 -19.56 -109.01 -60.69
N ARG A 243 -19.94 -109.24 -59.43
CA ARG A 243 -19.63 -110.48 -58.70
C ARG A 243 -20.27 -111.71 -59.34
N LEU A 244 -21.51 -111.60 -59.83
CA LEU A 244 -22.19 -112.67 -60.56
C LEU A 244 -21.47 -112.98 -61.88
N SER A 245 -21.12 -111.95 -62.64
CA SER A 245 -20.35 -112.09 -63.89
C SER A 245 -18.97 -112.71 -63.66
N TYR A 246 -18.25 -112.24 -62.64
CA TYR A 246 -16.96 -112.82 -62.23
C TYR A 246 -17.12 -114.30 -61.87
N LYS A 247 -18.13 -114.68 -61.08
CA LYS A 247 -18.39 -116.08 -60.71
C LYS A 247 -18.67 -116.96 -61.92
N ALA A 248 -19.50 -116.49 -62.86
CA ALA A 248 -19.82 -117.22 -64.08
C ALA A 248 -18.58 -117.40 -64.98
N LYS A 249 -17.84 -116.32 -65.23
CA LYS A 249 -16.63 -116.35 -66.08
C LYS A 249 -15.46 -117.10 -65.46
N ALA A 250 -15.30 -117.04 -64.14
CA ALA A 250 -14.31 -117.85 -63.42
C ALA A 250 -14.63 -119.35 -63.50
N GLN A 251 -15.92 -119.72 -63.48
CA GLN A 251 -16.36 -121.09 -63.69
C GLN A 251 -16.11 -121.54 -65.13
N GLU A 252 -16.47 -120.73 -66.13
CA GLU A 252 -16.15 -121.00 -67.54
C GLU A 252 -14.63 -121.17 -67.75
N LEU A 253 -13.81 -120.32 -67.13
CA LEU A 253 -12.36 -120.44 -67.17
C LEU A 253 -11.88 -121.76 -66.56
N ALA A 254 -12.44 -122.17 -65.42
CA ALA A 254 -12.08 -123.43 -64.75
C ALA A 254 -12.47 -124.66 -65.60
N ASP A 255 -13.65 -124.64 -66.21
CA ASP A 255 -14.12 -125.70 -67.10
C ASP A 255 -13.24 -125.81 -68.34
N VAL A 256 -12.93 -124.68 -69.00
CA VAL A 256 -12.06 -124.64 -70.19
C VAL A 256 -10.62 -125.05 -69.84
N ARG A 257 -10.10 -124.68 -68.66
CA ARG A 257 -8.81 -125.18 -68.17
C ARG A 257 -8.79 -126.70 -68.06
N THR A 258 -9.85 -127.28 -67.48
CA THR A 258 -10.00 -128.73 -67.34
C THR A 258 -10.05 -129.44 -68.70
N ILE A 259 -10.76 -128.84 -69.68
CA ILE A 259 -10.82 -129.36 -71.05
C ILE A 259 -9.43 -129.33 -71.71
N CYS A 260 -8.69 -128.22 -71.61
CA CYS A 260 -7.33 -128.13 -72.15
C CYS A 260 -6.37 -129.16 -71.53
N GLU A 261 -6.51 -129.45 -70.23
CA GLU A 261 -5.72 -130.49 -69.54
C GLU A 261 -6.06 -131.90 -70.04
N GLN A 262 -7.35 -132.18 -70.28
CA GLN A 262 -7.81 -133.46 -70.83
C GLN A 262 -7.37 -133.65 -72.28
N GLU A 263 -7.45 -132.62 -73.12
CA GLU A 263 -6.99 -132.65 -74.51
C GLU A 263 -5.48 -132.90 -74.60
N ALA A 264 -4.68 -132.23 -73.75
CA ALA A 264 -3.25 -132.49 -73.66
C ALA A 264 -2.95 -133.97 -73.32
N ARG A 265 -3.79 -134.59 -72.49
CA ARG A 265 -3.65 -136.00 -72.07
C ARG A 265 -4.12 -137.01 -73.12
N ILE A 266 -5.14 -136.66 -73.90
CA ILE A 266 -5.65 -137.49 -75.01
C ILE A 266 -4.62 -137.55 -76.15
N LYS A 267 -3.97 -136.43 -76.49
CA LYS A 267 -2.90 -136.39 -77.51
C LYS A 267 -1.76 -137.36 -77.21
N ASP A 268 -1.38 -137.48 -75.95
CA ASP A 268 -0.28 -138.35 -75.51
C ASP A 268 -0.56 -139.84 -75.77
N LEU A 269 -1.84 -140.24 -75.72
CA LEU A 269 -2.31 -141.63 -75.89
C LEU A 269 -2.53 -142.05 -77.36
N GLU A 270 -2.61 -141.10 -78.29
CA GLU A 270 -2.86 -141.36 -79.73
C GLU A 270 -1.70 -142.15 -80.38
N SER A 271 -0.48 -141.96 -79.89
CA SER A 271 0.73 -142.67 -80.33
C SER A 271 0.68 -144.19 -80.12
N GLN A 272 -0.08 -144.67 -79.12
CA GLN A 272 -0.19 -146.10 -78.81
C GLN A 272 -1.27 -146.81 -79.64
N ARG A 273 -2.23 -146.06 -80.20
CA ARG A 273 -3.37 -146.59 -80.97
C ARG A 273 -2.99 -147.06 -82.38
N ALA A 274 -1.98 -146.45 -82.99
CA ALA A 274 -1.52 -146.76 -84.36
C ALA A 274 -0.87 -148.15 -84.53
N ARG A 275 -0.67 -148.93 -83.44
CA ARG A 275 0.05 -150.22 -83.46
C ARG A 275 -0.85 -151.47 -83.51
N LEU A 276 -2.18 -151.34 -83.71
CA LEU A 276 -3.12 -152.47 -83.74
C LEU A 276 -3.31 -153.06 -85.15
N GLN A 277 -3.18 -154.39 -85.30
CA GLN A 277 -3.42 -155.14 -86.54
C GLN A 277 -4.55 -156.18 -86.38
N PRO A 278 -5.38 -156.47 -87.41
CA PRO A 278 -6.53 -157.37 -87.27
C PRO A 278 -6.09 -158.82 -87.00
N GLY A 279 -6.63 -159.44 -85.94
CA GLY A 279 -6.48 -160.87 -85.64
C GLY A 279 -5.41 -161.25 -84.61
N GLN A 280 -4.58 -160.32 -84.12
CA GLN A 280 -3.63 -160.58 -83.02
C GLN A 280 -4.06 -159.88 -81.70
N PRO A 281 -3.74 -160.45 -80.53
CA PRO A 281 -4.11 -159.88 -79.23
C PRO A 281 -3.35 -158.57 -78.93
N CYS A 282 -4.08 -157.54 -78.50
CA CYS A 282 -3.53 -156.23 -78.13
C CYS A 282 -2.64 -156.30 -76.86
N PRO A 283 -1.49 -155.59 -76.79
CA PRO A 283 -0.64 -155.55 -75.59
C PRO A 283 -1.26 -154.84 -74.37
N LEU A 284 -2.38 -154.11 -74.50
CA LEU A 284 -3.06 -153.42 -73.40
C LEU A 284 -4.33 -154.14 -72.88
N CYS A 285 -4.94 -155.04 -73.64
CA CYS A 285 -6.18 -155.72 -73.20
C CYS A 285 -6.33 -157.18 -73.68
N GLY A 286 -5.46 -157.70 -74.56
CA GLY A 286 -5.49 -159.09 -75.03
C GLY A 286 -6.62 -159.47 -75.99
N SER A 287 -7.52 -158.55 -76.35
CA SER A 287 -8.66 -158.81 -77.26
C SER A 287 -8.24 -158.82 -78.74
N THR A 288 -8.89 -159.68 -79.55
CA THR A 288 -8.69 -159.84 -81.00
C THR A 288 -9.74 -159.14 -81.88
N THR A 289 -10.73 -158.44 -81.30
CA THR A 289 -11.76 -157.67 -82.04
C THR A 289 -12.00 -156.30 -81.41
N HIS A 290 -11.93 -155.24 -82.23
CA HIS A 290 -12.18 -153.84 -81.83
C HIS A 290 -13.14 -153.17 -82.83
N PRO A 291 -14.45 -153.10 -82.53
CA PRO A 291 -15.46 -152.58 -83.45
C PRO A 291 -15.54 -151.04 -83.54
N ALA A 292 -14.60 -150.29 -82.94
CA ALA A 292 -14.66 -148.83 -82.84
C ALA A 292 -13.33 -148.11 -83.15
N ILE A 293 -12.52 -148.63 -84.08
CA ILE A 293 -11.26 -147.99 -84.51
C ILE A 293 -11.53 -146.82 -85.48
N ASP A 294 -12.54 -146.92 -86.34
CA ASP A 294 -12.84 -145.87 -87.34
C ASP A 294 -13.59 -144.65 -86.78
N ALA A 295 -14.16 -144.74 -85.57
CA ALA A 295 -14.99 -143.67 -84.98
C ALA A 295 -14.18 -142.57 -84.26
N TYR A 296 -12.85 -142.69 -84.19
CA TYR A 296 -11.98 -141.70 -83.53
C TYR A 296 -10.86 -141.27 -84.47
N GLN A 297 -11.16 -140.34 -85.38
CA GLN A 297 -10.16 -139.52 -86.05
C GLN A 297 -10.33 -138.04 -85.68
N ALA A 298 -9.19 -137.44 -85.33
CA ALA A 298 -8.87 -136.02 -85.22
C ALA A 298 -9.50 -135.20 -84.07
N LEU A 299 -8.67 -134.88 -83.06
CA LEU A 299 -8.88 -133.73 -82.16
C LEU A 299 -7.77 -132.68 -82.41
N GLU A 300 -8.14 -131.49 -82.89
CA GLU A 300 -7.24 -130.34 -83.06
C GLU A 300 -7.14 -129.51 -81.77
N LEU A 301 -5.91 -129.25 -81.31
CA LEU A 301 -5.59 -128.75 -79.95
C LEU A 301 -5.56 -127.22 -79.77
N SER A 302 -5.85 -126.40 -80.78
CA SER A 302 -5.57 -124.95 -80.75
C SER A 302 -6.75 -124.07 -80.29
N ALA A 303 -8.00 -124.49 -80.48
CA ALA A 303 -9.16 -123.64 -80.24
C ALA A 303 -9.44 -123.37 -78.75
N ASN A 304 -9.24 -124.37 -77.88
CA ASN A 304 -9.55 -124.25 -76.45
C ASN A 304 -8.49 -123.46 -75.67
N GLN A 305 -7.22 -123.47 -76.11
CA GLN A 305 -6.15 -122.67 -75.49
C GLN A 305 -6.35 -121.16 -75.67
N ALA A 306 -6.71 -120.71 -76.89
CA ALA A 306 -7.03 -119.30 -77.14
C ALA A 306 -8.25 -118.83 -76.34
N ARG A 307 -9.24 -119.71 -76.16
CA ARG A 307 -10.44 -119.44 -75.35
C ARG A 307 -10.11 -119.27 -73.86
N ARG A 308 -9.18 -120.07 -73.32
CA ARG A 308 -8.70 -119.94 -71.94
C ARG A 308 -8.05 -118.57 -71.69
N ASP A 309 -7.11 -118.17 -72.54
CA ASP A 309 -6.36 -116.92 -72.33
C ASP A 309 -7.24 -115.68 -72.49
N ALA A 310 -8.26 -115.73 -73.35
CA ALA A 310 -9.29 -114.70 -73.45
C ALA A 310 -10.14 -114.62 -72.18
N LEU A 311 -10.63 -115.77 -71.68
CA LEU A 311 -11.39 -115.82 -70.42
C LEU A 311 -10.55 -115.39 -69.21
N GLU A 312 -9.25 -115.67 -69.18
CA GLU A 312 -8.36 -115.29 -68.08
C GLU A 312 -8.19 -113.77 -68.01
N LYS A 313 -8.05 -113.11 -69.16
CA LYS A 313 -8.07 -111.63 -69.22
C LYS A 313 -9.39 -111.06 -68.77
N GLU A 314 -10.53 -111.62 -69.21
CA GLU A 314 -11.87 -111.17 -68.80
C GLU A 314 -12.12 -111.33 -67.29
N VAL A 315 -11.66 -112.41 -66.67
CA VAL A 315 -11.80 -112.63 -65.22
C VAL A 315 -10.96 -111.63 -64.43
N ASN A 316 -9.74 -111.33 -64.89
CA ASN A 316 -8.87 -110.34 -64.24
C ASN A 316 -9.42 -108.91 -64.38
N THR A 317 -9.95 -108.51 -65.53
CA THR A 317 -10.59 -107.19 -65.69
C THR A 317 -11.83 -107.06 -64.79
N LEU A 318 -12.66 -108.10 -64.69
CA LEU A 318 -13.81 -108.11 -63.76
C LEU A 318 -13.38 -108.02 -62.29
N ALA A 319 -12.22 -108.59 -61.92
CA ALA A 319 -11.69 -108.50 -60.57
C ALA A 319 -11.21 -107.07 -60.22
N GLU A 320 -10.49 -106.41 -61.14
CA GLU A 320 -10.04 -105.02 -60.98
C GLU A 320 -11.23 -104.04 -60.92
N GLU A 321 -12.21 -104.19 -61.82
CA GLU A 321 -13.44 -103.39 -61.80
C GLU A 321 -14.25 -103.61 -60.50
N GLY A 322 -14.33 -104.85 -60.02
CA GLY A 322 -14.98 -105.17 -58.75
C GLY A 322 -14.28 -104.57 -57.53
N ALA A 323 -12.94 -104.55 -57.53
CA ALA A 323 -12.15 -103.92 -56.47
C ALA A 323 -12.30 -102.38 -56.48
N ALA A 324 -12.31 -101.77 -57.67
CA ALA A 324 -12.52 -100.33 -57.83
C ALA A 324 -13.91 -99.90 -57.33
N LEU A 325 -14.97 -100.63 -57.71
CA LEU A 325 -16.33 -100.40 -57.23
C LEU A 325 -16.47 -100.56 -55.72
N ARG A 326 -15.80 -101.56 -55.13
CA ARG A 326 -15.77 -101.75 -53.67
C ARG A 326 -15.10 -100.57 -52.96
N GLY A 327 -13.96 -100.08 -53.47
CA GLY A 327 -13.28 -98.92 -52.92
C GLY A 327 -14.13 -97.64 -52.98
N GLN A 328 -14.86 -97.43 -54.08
CA GLN A 328 -15.81 -96.32 -54.21
C GLN A 328 -16.97 -96.44 -53.21
N LEU A 329 -17.50 -97.64 -53.00
CA LEU A 329 -18.58 -97.89 -52.05
C LEU A 329 -18.14 -97.69 -50.60
N ASP A 330 -16.93 -98.13 -50.23
CA ASP A 330 -16.36 -97.92 -48.89
C ASP A 330 -16.13 -96.42 -48.61
N ALA A 331 -15.60 -95.66 -49.58
CA ALA A 331 -15.43 -94.21 -49.49
C ALA A 331 -16.78 -93.48 -49.31
N LEU A 332 -17.78 -93.85 -50.13
CA LEU A 332 -19.12 -93.28 -50.05
C LEU A 332 -19.82 -93.61 -48.72
N THR A 333 -19.63 -94.83 -48.21
CA THR A 333 -20.17 -95.26 -46.91
C THR A 333 -19.59 -94.45 -45.76
N GLN A 334 -18.28 -94.19 -45.77
CA GLN A 334 -17.65 -93.31 -44.78
C GLN A 334 -18.14 -91.86 -44.89
N GLN A 335 -18.39 -91.37 -46.11
CA GLN A 335 -18.91 -90.03 -46.33
C GLN A 335 -20.34 -89.88 -45.78
N VAL A 336 -21.24 -90.83 -46.06
CA VAL A 336 -22.60 -90.86 -45.51
C VAL A 336 -22.58 -90.88 -43.98
N GLN A 337 -21.72 -91.70 -43.35
CA GLN A 337 -21.62 -91.75 -41.88
C GLN A 337 -21.14 -90.42 -41.27
N ARG A 338 -20.20 -89.72 -41.93
CA ARG A 338 -19.74 -88.40 -41.49
C ARG A 338 -20.86 -87.37 -41.61
N ASP A 339 -21.51 -87.29 -42.77
CA ASP A 339 -22.60 -86.35 -43.01
C ASP A 339 -23.79 -86.60 -42.06
N GLU A 340 -24.13 -87.87 -41.78
CA GLU A 340 -25.15 -88.25 -40.79
C GLU A 340 -24.78 -87.81 -39.37
N SER A 341 -23.51 -87.94 -38.97
CA SER A 341 -23.04 -87.49 -37.66
C SER A 341 -23.07 -85.96 -37.52
N GLU A 342 -22.66 -85.22 -38.57
CA GLU A 342 -22.72 -83.76 -38.63
C GLU A 342 -24.19 -83.29 -38.57
N ALA A 343 -25.07 -83.90 -39.35
CA ALA A 343 -26.50 -83.58 -39.36
C ALA A 343 -27.16 -83.80 -37.99
N ARG A 344 -26.81 -84.89 -37.27
CA ARG A 344 -27.29 -85.14 -35.90
C ARG A 344 -26.79 -84.10 -34.90
N SER A 345 -25.51 -83.71 -34.99
CA SER A 345 -24.96 -82.67 -34.12
C SER A 345 -25.64 -81.31 -34.34
N LEU A 346 -25.86 -80.93 -35.60
CA LEU A 346 -26.53 -79.69 -35.96
C LEU A 346 -28.01 -79.68 -35.53
N LEU A 347 -28.69 -80.83 -35.58
CA LEU A 347 -30.06 -80.96 -35.08
C LEU A 347 -30.16 -80.72 -33.56
N LEU A 348 -29.24 -81.28 -32.77
CA LEU A 348 -29.22 -81.06 -31.32
C LEU A 348 -28.90 -79.61 -30.96
N GLU A 349 -27.94 -79.00 -31.66
CA GLU A 349 -27.60 -77.58 -31.49
C GLU A 349 -28.77 -76.68 -31.89
N GLU A 350 -29.46 -76.99 -32.99
CA GLU A 350 -30.65 -76.26 -33.42
C GLU A 350 -31.76 -76.32 -32.36
N GLN A 351 -32.04 -77.51 -31.80
CA GLN A 351 -33.04 -77.70 -30.75
C GLN A 351 -32.74 -76.86 -29.50
N ALA A 352 -31.49 -76.89 -29.02
CA ALA A 352 -31.08 -76.08 -27.88
C ALA A 352 -31.25 -74.57 -28.14
N LEU A 353 -30.86 -74.10 -29.33
CA LEU A 353 -31.03 -72.69 -29.70
C LEU A 353 -32.50 -72.29 -29.89
N THR A 354 -33.36 -73.21 -30.37
CA THR A 354 -34.80 -72.95 -30.48
C THR A 354 -35.52 -72.95 -29.14
N GLU A 355 -35.07 -73.75 -28.16
CA GLU A 355 -35.53 -73.65 -26.77
C GLU A 355 -35.14 -72.29 -26.15
N GLU A 356 -33.88 -71.87 -26.30
CA GLU A 356 -33.44 -70.53 -25.87
C GLU A 356 -34.29 -69.41 -26.52
N TRP A 357 -34.56 -69.53 -27.83
CA TRP A 357 -35.44 -68.59 -28.55
C TRP A 357 -36.83 -68.50 -27.91
N GLN A 358 -37.47 -69.65 -27.64
CA GLN A 358 -38.81 -69.68 -27.03
C GLN A 358 -38.84 -69.05 -25.65
N THR A 359 -37.82 -69.30 -24.81
CA THR A 359 -37.73 -68.68 -23.48
C THR A 359 -37.63 -67.16 -23.53
N LEU A 360 -36.86 -66.62 -24.49
CA LEU A 360 -36.71 -65.18 -24.67
C LEU A 360 -37.96 -64.53 -25.29
N CYS A 361 -38.61 -65.21 -26.24
CA CYS A 361 -39.90 -64.78 -26.76
C CYS A 361 -40.97 -64.71 -25.65
N ALA A 362 -41.01 -65.69 -24.75
CA ALA A 362 -41.90 -65.68 -23.59
C ALA A 362 -41.58 -64.53 -22.62
N ALA A 363 -40.29 -64.28 -22.32
CA ALA A 363 -39.86 -63.18 -21.46
C ALA A 363 -40.18 -61.79 -22.05
N LEU A 364 -40.16 -61.67 -23.38
CA LEU A 364 -40.55 -60.45 -24.11
C LEU A 364 -42.07 -60.36 -24.36
N ASN A 365 -42.82 -61.41 -24.01
CA ASN A 365 -44.25 -61.57 -24.27
C ASN A 365 -44.61 -61.40 -25.76
N VAL A 366 -43.80 -61.99 -26.64
CA VAL A 366 -43.97 -61.95 -28.10
C VAL A 366 -44.00 -63.37 -28.66
N GLN A 367 -44.83 -63.60 -29.67
CA GLN A 367 -44.87 -64.86 -30.42
C GLN A 367 -44.21 -64.64 -31.79
N LEU A 368 -42.89 -64.88 -31.86
CA LEU A 368 -42.12 -64.81 -33.11
C LEU A 368 -41.47 -66.17 -33.38
N GLN A 369 -41.48 -66.60 -34.63
CA GLN A 369 -40.70 -67.75 -35.09
C GLN A 369 -39.32 -67.28 -35.61
N PRO A 370 -38.25 -68.10 -35.53
CA PRO A 370 -36.91 -67.72 -36.03
C PRO A 370 -36.87 -67.35 -37.52
N GLN A 371 -37.88 -67.74 -38.29
CA GLN A 371 -38.01 -67.53 -39.74
C GLN A 371 -38.78 -66.24 -40.10
N GLU A 372 -39.41 -65.60 -39.12
CA GLU A 372 -40.19 -64.38 -39.32
C GLU A 372 -39.29 -63.13 -39.31
N ASP A 373 -39.83 -62.00 -39.78
CA ASP A 373 -39.11 -60.73 -39.88
C ASP A 373 -38.88 -60.09 -38.50
N LEU A 374 -37.78 -60.49 -37.85
CA LEU A 374 -37.30 -59.88 -36.61
C LEU A 374 -36.83 -58.44 -36.83
N SER A 375 -36.35 -58.10 -38.04
CA SER A 375 -35.77 -56.78 -38.30
C SER A 375 -36.84 -55.69 -38.25
N GLY A 376 -38.00 -55.92 -38.87
CA GLY A 376 -39.15 -55.01 -38.77
C GLY A 376 -39.67 -54.83 -37.35
N TRP A 377 -39.69 -55.90 -36.55
CA TRP A 377 -40.09 -55.82 -35.13
C TRP A 377 -39.09 -55.03 -34.28
N LEU A 378 -37.79 -55.25 -34.46
CA LEU A 378 -36.74 -54.50 -33.77
C LEU A 378 -36.80 -53.01 -34.13
N THR A 379 -36.95 -52.67 -35.40
CA THR A 379 -37.09 -51.29 -35.87
C THR A 379 -38.33 -50.62 -35.27
N GLY A 380 -39.49 -51.29 -35.24
CA GLY A 380 -40.69 -50.75 -34.59
C GLY A 380 -40.51 -50.52 -33.08
N ALA A 381 -39.77 -51.39 -32.40
CA ALA A 381 -39.46 -51.23 -30.99
C ALA A 381 -38.44 -50.11 -30.71
N GLU A 382 -37.50 -49.86 -31.63
CA GLU A 382 -36.56 -48.72 -31.58
C GLU A 382 -37.27 -47.39 -31.87
N GLU A 383 -38.15 -47.34 -32.87
CA GLU A 383 -38.99 -46.17 -33.17
C GLU A 383 -39.87 -45.79 -31.98
N HIS A 384 -40.49 -46.77 -31.33
CA HIS A 384 -41.29 -46.52 -30.13
C HIS A 384 -40.45 -45.96 -28.98
N GLU A 385 -39.24 -46.49 -28.76
CA GLU A 385 -38.30 -45.99 -27.76
C GLU A 385 -37.88 -44.54 -28.04
N GLN A 386 -37.60 -44.20 -29.31
CA GLN A 386 -37.33 -42.82 -29.72
C GLN A 386 -38.53 -41.88 -29.47
N GLN A 387 -39.75 -42.34 -29.74
CA GLN A 387 -40.96 -41.56 -29.47
C GLN A 387 -41.16 -41.31 -27.97
N LEU A 388 -40.85 -42.28 -27.10
CA LEU A 388 -40.90 -42.12 -25.65
C LEU A 388 -39.84 -41.11 -25.16
N ASP A 389 -38.62 -41.15 -25.69
CA ASP A 389 -37.58 -40.19 -25.35
C ASP A 389 -37.94 -38.76 -25.78
N GLN A 390 -38.49 -38.60 -26.99
CA GLN A 390 -38.99 -37.30 -27.46
C GLN A 390 -40.16 -36.79 -26.60
N LEU A 391 -41.10 -37.65 -26.20
CA LEU A 391 -42.19 -37.27 -25.30
C LEU A 391 -41.67 -36.85 -23.91
N SER A 392 -40.61 -37.51 -23.41
CA SER A 392 -39.95 -37.12 -22.16
C SER A 392 -39.33 -35.74 -22.25
N GLN A 393 -38.69 -35.41 -23.38
CA GLN A 393 -38.13 -34.07 -23.61
C GLN A 393 -39.22 -33.01 -23.69
N ARG A 394 -40.35 -33.31 -24.34
CA ARG A 394 -41.51 -32.39 -24.40
C ARG A 394 -42.07 -32.10 -23.01
N HIS A 395 -42.33 -33.12 -22.19
CA HIS A 395 -42.85 -32.94 -20.82
C HIS A 395 -41.87 -32.15 -19.94
N ALA A 396 -40.56 -32.40 -20.06
CA ALA A 396 -39.54 -31.65 -19.33
C ALA A 396 -39.54 -30.17 -19.71
N LEU A 397 -39.57 -29.85 -21.00
CA LEU A 397 -39.63 -28.48 -21.50
C LEU A 397 -40.94 -27.79 -21.10
N GLN A 398 -42.08 -28.47 -21.18
CA GLN A 398 -43.37 -27.92 -20.74
C GLN A 398 -43.35 -27.55 -19.25
N THR A 399 -42.74 -28.40 -18.41
CA THR A 399 -42.58 -28.13 -16.97
C THR A 399 -41.67 -26.92 -16.73
N GLN A 400 -40.56 -26.79 -17.47
CA GLN A 400 -39.66 -25.65 -17.39
C GLN A 400 -40.33 -24.35 -17.86
N ILE A 401 -41.06 -24.38 -18.97
CA ILE A 401 -41.83 -23.25 -19.50
C ILE A 401 -42.86 -22.78 -18.46
N ALA A 402 -43.60 -23.70 -17.83
CA ALA A 402 -44.56 -23.34 -16.78
C ALA A 402 -43.88 -22.64 -15.59
N ALA A 403 -42.76 -23.19 -15.10
CA ALA A 403 -41.98 -22.59 -14.02
C ALA A 403 -41.42 -21.21 -14.39
N HIS A 404 -40.84 -21.05 -15.59
CA HIS A 404 -40.32 -19.77 -16.08
C HIS A 404 -41.44 -18.74 -16.29
N THR A 405 -42.61 -19.17 -16.74
CA THR A 405 -43.79 -18.30 -16.89
C THR A 405 -44.25 -17.76 -15.53
N GLU A 406 -44.27 -18.61 -14.49
CA GLU A 406 -44.58 -18.19 -13.12
C GLU A 406 -43.56 -17.17 -12.59
N GLN A 407 -42.26 -17.39 -12.82
CA GLN A 407 -41.22 -16.42 -12.43
C GLN A 407 -41.40 -15.07 -13.14
N VAL A 408 -41.67 -15.08 -14.45
CA VAL A 408 -41.94 -13.87 -15.23
C VAL A 408 -43.15 -13.12 -14.65
N ALA A 409 -44.25 -13.82 -14.35
CA ALA A 409 -45.43 -13.20 -13.75
C ALA A 409 -45.13 -12.58 -12.37
N ARG A 410 -44.37 -13.30 -11.53
CA ARG A 410 -43.96 -12.84 -10.19
C ARG A 410 -43.13 -11.55 -10.25
N PHE A 411 -42.08 -11.52 -11.06
CA PHE A 411 -41.23 -10.31 -11.20
C PHE A 411 -42.00 -9.14 -11.80
N THR A 412 -42.88 -9.41 -12.78
CA THR A 412 -43.74 -8.36 -13.37
C THR A 412 -44.64 -7.72 -12.31
N ALA A 413 -45.26 -8.53 -11.45
CA ALA A 413 -46.10 -8.04 -10.35
C ALA A 413 -45.31 -7.26 -9.29
N GLN A 414 -44.11 -7.75 -8.92
CA GLN A 414 -43.24 -7.08 -7.95
C GLN A 414 -42.80 -5.69 -8.44
N ILE A 415 -42.36 -5.60 -9.70
CA ILE A 415 -41.96 -4.33 -10.33
C ILE A 415 -43.14 -3.35 -10.34
N ALA A 416 -44.34 -3.80 -10.73
CA ALA A 416 -45.54 -2.96 -10.76
C ALA A 416 -45.94 -2.44 -9.36
N GLN A 417 -45.89 -3.31 -8.34
CA GLN A 417 -46.15 -2.93 -6.95
C GLN A 417 -45.13 -1.88 -6.46
N ARG A 418 -43.84 -2.09 -6.76
CA ARG A 418 -42.78 -1.17 -6.36
C ARG A 418 -42.89 0.19 -7.07
N GLN A 419 -43.27 0.19 -8.35
CA GLN A 419 -43.58 1.43 -9.09
C GLN A 419 -44.71 2.20 -8.44
N ALA A 420 -45.79 1.52 -8.05
CA ALA A 420 -46.93 2.15 -7.39
C ALA A 420 -46.52 2.77 -6.03
N SER A 421 -45.76 2.05 -5.20
CA SER A 421 -45.28 2.60 -3.92
C SER A 421 -44.35 3.80 -4.12
N LEU A 422 -43.39 3.69 -5.03
CA LEU A 422 -42.43 4.77 -5.27
C LEU A 422 -43.12 6.01 -5.86
N THR A 423 -44.12 5.81 -6.72
CA THR A 423 -44.94 6.92 -7.26
C THR A 423 -45.73 7.62 -6.14
N ALA A 424 -46.31 6.86 -5.21
CA ALA A 424 -47.02 7.42 -4.06
C ALA A 424 -46.07 8.19 -3.12
N ASP A 425 -44.88 7.64 -2.84
CA ASP A 425 -43.86 8.28 -2.00
C ASP A 425 -43.36 9.58 -2.63
N LEU A 426 -43.05 9.59 -3.94
CA LEU A 426 -42.61 10.78 -4.66
C LEU A 426 -43.70 11.86 -4.73
N ALA A 427 -44.97 11.46 -4.82
CA ALA A 427 -46.10 12.40 -4.84
C ALA A 427 -46.21 13.22 -3.54
N LEU A 428 -45.81 12.66 -2.38
CA LEU A 428 -45.74 13.40 -1.11
C LEU A 428 -44.83 14.64 -1.20
N TYR A 429 -43.82 14.59 -2.08
CA TYR A 429 -42.84 15.65 -2.28
C TYR A 429 -43.06 16.44 -3.57
N LYS A 430 -44.21 16.27 -4.24
CA LYS A 430 -44.55 16.87 -5.55
C LYS A 430 -43.56 16.48 -6.66
N LEU A 431 -43.00 15.28 -6.58
CA LEU A 431 -42.09 14.71 -7.58
C LEU A 431 -42.79 13.62 -8.38
N SER A 432 -42.39 13.46 -9.64
CA SER A 432 -42.83 12.38 -10.52
C SER A 432 -41.72 11.35 -10.69
N LEU A 433 -42.12 10.07 -10.79
CA LEU A 433 -41.21 8.98 -11.12
C LEU A 433 -40.61 9.19 -12.52
N PRO A 434 -39.27 9.25 -12.69
CA PRO A 434 -38.63 9.33 -14.01
C PRO A 434 -38.87 8.07 -14.85
N ALA A 435 -38.66 8.20 -16.15
CA ALA A 435 -38.59 7.06 -17.05
C ALA A 435 -37.36 6.18 -16.69
N PRO A 436 -37.39 4.86 -16.96
CA PRO A 436 -36.30 3.93 -16.67
C PRO A 436 -34.91 4.38 -17.13
N GLU A 437 -34.85 5.03 -18.28
CA GLU A 437 -33.61 5.48 -18.92
C GLU A 437 -33.01 6.72 -18.24
N ASP A 438 -33.86 7.51 -17.57
CA ASP A 438 -33.50 8.77 -16.91
C ASP A 438 -33.37 8.64 -15.38
N GLU A 439 -33.52 7.44 -14.80
CA GLU A 439 -33.47 7.24 -13.34
C GLU A 439 -32.15 7.75 -12.74
N ALA A 440 -31.02 7.50 -13.42
CA ALA A 440 -29.71 7.92 -12.96
C ALA A 440 -29.49 9.44 -13.06
N THR A 441 -29.91 10.05 -14.17
CA THR A 441 -29.80 11.51 -14.37
C THR A 441 -30.73 12.26 -13.41
N TRP A 442 -31.94 11.76 -13.21
CA TRP A 442 -32.89 12.29 -12.24
C TRP A 442 -32.33 12.24 -10.80
N LEU A 443 -31.78 11.10 -10.36
CA LEU A 443 -31.14 10.99 -9.05
C LEU A 443 -29.94 11.93 -8.89
N SER A 444 -29.15 12.13 -9.96
CA SER A 444 -28.02 13.06 -9.95
C SER A 444 -28.49 14.50 -9.77
N ASN A 445 -29.46 14.94 -10.56
CA ASN A 445 -30.00 16.30 -10.48
C ASN A 445 -30.56 16.61 -9.08
N ARG A 446 -31.27 15.65 -8.47
CA ARG A 446 -31.75 15.78 -7.09
C ARG A 446 -30.61 15.80 -6.08
N ALA A 447 -29.56 15.01 -6.28
CA ALA A 447 -28.38 15.06 -5.40
C ALA A 447 -27.66 16.41 -5.49
N ASP A 448 -27.56 16.98 -6.69
CA ASP A 448 -26.96 18.29 -6.91
C ASP A 448 -27.79 19.41 -6.28
N GLU A 449 -29.11 19.38 -6.43
CA GLU A 449 -30.03 20.31 -5.75
C GLU A 449 -29.90 20.23 -4.22
N ALA A 450 -29.85 19.03 -3.66
CA ALA A 450 -29.66 18.82 -2.23
C ALA A 450 -28.30 19.36 -1.73
N LYS A 451 -27.25 19.18 -2.53
CA LYS A 451 -25.91 19.70 -2.24
C LYS A 451 -25.86 21.22 -2.32
N MET A 452 -26.45 21.83 -3.35
CA MET A 452 -26.58 23.27 -3.48
C MET A 452 -27.34 23.86 -2.29
N TRP A 453 -28.46 23.25 -1.90
CA TRP A 453 -29.22 23.70 -0.74
C TRP A 453 -28.39 23.65 0.55
N GLN A 454 -27.61 22.57 0.76
CA GLN A 454 -26.71 22.45 1.91
C GLN A 454 -25.60 23.51 1.90
N GLN A 455 -24.99 23.79 0.74
CA GLN A 455 -23.98 24.83 0.59
C GLN A 455 -24.55 26.22 0.93
N ARG A 456 -25.76 26.53 0.43
CA ARG A 456 -26.47 27.78 0.76
C ARG A 456 -26.81 27.86 2.25
N GLN A 457 -27.13 26.75 2.91
CA GLN A 457 -27.35 26.73 4.35
C GLN A 457 -26.05 27.02 5.14
N THR A 458 -24.91 26.46 4.71
CA THR A 458 -23.62 26.78 5.34
C THR A 458 -23.19 28.21 5.10
N GLU A 459 -23.39 28.75 3.88
CA GLU A 459 -23.16 30.17 3.57
C GLU A 459 -23.97 31.08 4.50
N LEU A 460 -25.22 30.71 4.83
CA LEU A 460 -26.07 31.48 5.75
C LEU A 460 -25.49 31.51 7.17
N ALA A 461 -24.99 30.36 7.65
CA ALA A 461 -24.37 30.26 8.97
C ALA A 461 -23.06 31.05 9.04
N ASP A 462 -22.25 31.02 7.99
CA ASP A 462 -21.01 31.79 7.89
C ASP A 462 -21.29 33.30 7.86
N LEU A 463 -22.26 33.74 7.07
CA LEU A 463 -22.72 35.14 7.04
C LEU A 463 -23.23 35.59 8.42
N GLN A 464 -23.99 34.74 9.11
CA GLN A 464 -24.47 35.04 10.47
C GLN A 464 -23.29 35.22 11.43
N THR A 465 -22.28 34.34 11.36
CA THR A 465 -21.07 34.44 12.18
C THR A 465 -20.29 35.73 11.90
N GLN A 466 -20.20 36.15 10.63
CA GLN A 466 -19.56 37.41 10.25
C GLN A 466 -20.32 38.62 10.80
N LEU A 467 -21.65 38.62 10.73
CA LEU A 467 -22.49 39.67 11.30
C LEU A 467 -22.34 39.73 12.83
N ASP A 468 -22.31 38.58 13.51
CA ASP A 468 -22.16 38.50 14.96
C ASP A 468 -20.80 39.05 15.44
N ARG A 469 -19.75 38.99 14.60
CA ARG A 469 -18.45 39.64 14.88
C ARG A 469 -18.51 41.16 14.77
N LEU A 470 -19.35 41.69 13.87
CA LEU A 470 -19.51 43.13 13.65
C LEU A 470 -20.47 43.77 14.67
N ALA A 471 -21.41 43.00 15.22
CA ALA A 471 -22.38 43.47 16.21
C ALA A 471 -21.75 44.20 17.43
N PRO A 472 -20.78 43.64 18.17
CA PRO A 472 -20.20 44.32 19.34
C PRO A 472 -19.46 45.61 18.96
N LEU A 473 -18.86 45.67 17.75
CA LEU A 473 -18.21 46.89 17.25
C LEU A 473 -19.25 48.00 17.00
N LEU A 474 -20.38 47.66 16.40
CA LEU A 474 -21.45 48.61 16.10
C LEU A 474 -22.28 49.01 17.33
N GLU A 475 -22.34 48.20 18.38
CA GLU A 475 -22.99 48.54 19.65
C GLU A 475 -22.11 49.44 20.54
N THR A 476 -20.80 49.22 20.56
CA THR A 476 -19.88 49.94 21.48
C THR A 476 -19.40 51.29 20.94
N LEU A 477 -19.21 51.42 19.63
CA LEU A 477 -18.75 52.68 19.05
C LEU A 477 -19.91 53.71 19.00
N PRO A 478 -19.70 54.98 19.35
CA PRO A 478 -20.76 56.00 19.28
C PRO A 478 -21.20 56.28 17.84
N GLN A 479 -22.49 56.53 17.63
CA GLN A 479 -22.99 57.12 16.38
C GLN A 479 -22.69 58.61 16.37
N MET A 480 -21.68 59.03 15.61
CA MET A 480 -21.49 60.44 15.25
C MET A 480 -21.57 60.53 13.71
N GLY A 481 -22.10 61.66 13.21
CA GLY A 481 -22.69 61.81 11.88
C GLY A 481 -21.96 61.21 10.67
N THR A 482 -22.72 61.04 9.58
CA THR A 482 -22.28 60.44 8.32
C THR A 482 -21.04 61.15 7.76
N VAL A 483 -19.89 60.51 7.87
CA VAL A 483 -18.69 60.88 7.12
C VAL A 483 -18.59 59.90 5.96
N ASP A 484 -18.74 60.40 4.74
CA ASP A 484 -18.35 59.67 3.53
C ASP A 484 -16.84 59.52 3.55
N VAL A 485 -16.38 58.29 3.79
CA VAL A 485 -14.95 57.95 3.72
C VAL A 485 -14.82 56.71 2.86
N ASP A 486 -14.26 56.85 1.66
CA ASP A 486 -14.10 55.76 0.68
C ASP A 486 -12.99 54.75 1.03
N ASP A 487 -12.20 55.02 2.07
CA ASP A 487 -11.08 54.16 2.42
C ASP A 487 -11.51 52.98 3.31
N ASP A 488 -11.15 51.77 2.88
CA ASP A 488 -11.17 50.58 3.73
C ASP A 488 -10.14 50.72 4.86
N VAL A 489 -10.63 50.63 6.10
CA VAL A 489 -9.80 50.65 7.31
C VAL A 489 -9.88 49.28 7.99
N PRO A 490 -8.75 48.69 8.42
CA PRO A 490 -8.76 47.42 9.14
C PRO A 490 -9.64 47.49 10.40
N LEU A 491 -10.47 46.46 10.61
CA LEU A 491 -11.42 46.41 11.74
C LEU A 491 -10.83 45.77 13.00
N ASP A 492 -9.70 45.06 12.92
CA ASP A 492 -9.21 44.20 14.01
C ASP A 492 -8.82 44.97 15.29
N ASN A 493 -8.36 46.21 15.14
CA ASN A 493 -7.86 47.04 16.25
C ASN A 493 -8.86 48.09 16.75
N TRP A 494 -10.16 47.91 16.50
CA TRP A 494 -11.18 48.89 16.87
C TRP A 494 -11.24 49.17 18.38
N ARG A 495 -10.96 48.16 19.21
CA ARG A 495 -10.91 48.31 20.68
C ARG A 495 -9.77 49.22 21.12
N GLN A 496 -8.57 49.03 20.58
CA GLN A 496 -7.44 49.88 20.88
C GLN A 496 -7.72 51.34 20.48
N ALA A 497 -8.27 51.58 19.28
CA ALA A 497 -8.64 52.92 18.85
C ALA A 497 -9.74 53.55 19.75
N HIS A 498 -10.66 52.75 20.28
CA HIS A 498 -11.66 53.20 21.24
C HIS A 498 -11.04 53.55 22.59
N ASP A 499 -10.21 52.68 23.15
CA ASP A 499 -9.55 52.85 24.44
C ASP A 499 -8.57 54.04 24.42
N GLU A 500 -7.86 54.25 23.30
CA GLU A 500 -7.03 55.43 23.06
C GLU A 500 -7.86 56.71 23.11
N CYS A 501 -9.05 56.74 22.51
CA CYS A 501 -9.94 57.90 22.60
C CYS A 501 -10.36 58.17 24.05
N VAL A 502 -10.75 57.14 24.79
CA VAL A 502 -11.19 57.27 26.20
C VAL A 502 -10.04 57.75 27.08
N SER A 503 -8.85 57.18 26.90
CA SER A 503 -7.63 57.56 27.62
C SER A 503 -7.21 59.00 27.32
N LEU A 504 -7.13 59.39 26.05
CA LEU A 504 -6.78 60.76 25.64
C LEU A 504 -7.81 61.79 26.12
N GLN A 505 -9.09 61.42 26.15
CA GLN A 505 -10.15 62.29 26.69
C GLN A 505 -9.98 62.50 28.21
N SER A 506 -9.66 61.44 28.96
CA SER A 506 -9.33 61.55 30.38
C SER A 506 -8.06 62.38 30.62
N GLN A 507 -7.00 62.16 29.81
CA GLN A 507 -5.75 62.93 29.91
C GLN A 507 -5.98 64.42 29.63
N LEU A 508 -6.78 64.75 28.61
CA LEU A 508 -7.15 66.13 28.30
C LEU A 508 -7.88 66.79 29.48
N GLN A 509 -8.81 66.09 30.12
CA GLN A 509 -9.54 66.59 31.29
C GLN A 509 -8.59 66.86 32.47
N THR A 510 -7.66 65.95 32.76
CA THR A 510 -6.65 66.14 33.82
C THR A 510 -5.73 67.32 33.51
N LEU A 511 -5.24 67.44 32.27
CA LEU A 511 -4.39 68.57 31.87
C LEU A 511 -5.14 69.90 31.93
N GLN A 512 -6.42 69.94 31.57
CA GLN A 512 -7.26 71.13 31.73
C GLN A 512 -7.40 71.55 33.20
N GLN A 513 -7.59 70.60 34.12
CA GLN A 513 -7.60 70.87 35.56
C GLN A 513 -6.24 71.40 36.05
N GLN A 514 -5.14 70.78 35.62
CA GLN A 514 -3.79 71.27 35.94
C GLN A 514 -3.56 72.69 35.41
N ALA A 515 -4.02 73.00 34.20
CA ALA A 515 -3.88 74.34 33.63
C ALA A 515 -4.64 75.38 34.48
N THR A 516 -5.83 75.03 34.99
CA THR A 516 -6.57 75.92 35.90
C THR A 516 -5.84 76.14 37.22
N GLN A 517 -5.21 75.11 37.79
CA GLN A 517 -4.44 75.21 39.03
C GLN A 517 -3.15 76.03 38.86
N GLU A 518 -2.38 75.78 37.80
CA GLU A 518 -1.17 76.54 37.49
C GLU A 518 -1.50 78.01 37.14
N GLN A 519 -2.64 78.26 36.48
CA GLN A 519 -3.12 79.62 36.23
C GLN A 519 -3.48 80.34 37.53
N GLN A 520 -4.11 79.65 38.49
CA GLN A 520 -4.41 80.20 39.82
C GLN A 520 -3.11 80.53 40.58
N ARG A 521 -2.14 79.62 40.62
CA ARG A 521 -0.82 79.85 41.25
C ARG A 521 -0.07 81.01 40.62
N ALA A 522 -0.12 81.15 39.30
CA ALA A 522 0.46 82.31 38.61
C ALA A 522 -0.23 83.62 39.03
N THR A 523 -1.57 83.64 39.14
CA THR A 523 -2.28 84.84 39.63
C THR A 523 -1.96 85.16 41.09
N GLU A 524 -1.84 84.16 41.96
CA GLU A 524 -1.44 84.34 43.36
C GLU A 524 -0.01 84.89 43.47
N ALA A 525 0.93 84.35 42.69
CA ALA A 525 2.31 84.85 42.63
C ALA A 525 2.38 86.32 42.17
N THR A 526 1.57 86.71 41.18
CA THR A 526 1.44 88.10 40.73
C THR A 526 0.90 89.00 41.84
N VAL A 527 -0.16 88.59 42.53
CA VAL A 527 -0.73 89.36 43.66
C VAL A 527 0.28 89.52 44.80
N HIS A 528 1.05 88.47 45.13
CA HIS A 528 2.09 88.54 46.15
C HIS A 528 3.24 89.48 45.76
N PHE A 529 3.66 89.47 44.50
CA PHE A 529 4.67 90.41 43.99
C PHE A 529 4.16 91.85 44.01
N ASP A 530 2.94 92.12 43.57
CA ASP A 530 2.35 93.46 43.57
C ASP A 530 2.23 94.03 44.99
N ALA A 531 1.88 93.17 45.97
CA ALA A 531 1.86 93.55 47.38
C ALA A 531 3.26 93.86 47.93
N ALA A 532 4.28 93.07 47.55
CA ALA A 532 5.66 93.30 47.96
C ALA A 532 6.25 94.55 47.29
N LEU A 533 5.89 94.82 46.02
CA LEU A 533 6.30 96.01 45.27
C LEU A 533 5.77 97.29 45.93
N LYS A 534 4.50 97.31 46.38
CA LYS A 534 3.91 98.44 47.11
C LYS A 534 4.62 98.78 48.43
N ASN A 535 5.24 97.80 49.08
CA ASN A 535 5.99 98.00 50.32
C ASN A 535 7.46 98.37 50.08
N SER A 536 7.87 98.53 48.81
CA SER A 536 9.24 98.81 48.39
C SER A 536 9.40 100.26 47.90
N PRO A 537 10.63 100.78 47.75
CA PRO A 537 10.87 102.14 47.26
C PRO A 537 10.68 102.30 45.74
N PHE A 538 10.14 101.30 45.03
CA PHE A 538 9.93 101.33 43.58
C PHE A 538 8.47 101.68 43.24
N ASP A 539 8.26 102.73 42.45
CA ASP A 539 6.92 103.20 42.04
C ASP A 539 6.25 102.32 40.97
N SER A 540 7.02 101.46 40.29
CA SER A 540 6.51 100.61 39.22
C SER A 540 7.37 99.36 39.01
N GLN A 541 6.78 98.35 38.37
CA GLN A 541 7.51 97.15 37.93
C GLN A 541 8.71 97.49 37.02
N THR A 542 8.60 98.55 36.20
CA THR A 542 9.70 99.02 35.35
C THR A 542 10.85 99.64 36.14
N ALA A 543 10.55 100.35 37.24
CA ALA A 543 11.57 100.89 38.15
C ALA A 543 12.31 99.78 38.91
N PHE A 544 11.59 98.72 39.32
CA PHE A 544 12.19 97.51 39.91
C PHE A 544 13.13 96.80 38.91
N LEU A 545 12.68 96.54 37.67
CA LEU A 545 13.50 95.88 36.66
C LEU A 545 14.76 96.70 36.30
N ALA A 546 14.68 98.03 36.33
CA ALA A 546 15.83 98.91 36.10
C ALA A 546 16.86 98.91 37.25
N ALA A 547 16.41 98.63 38.48
CA ALA A 547 17.27 98.51 39.67
C ALA A 547 17.74 97.07 39.94
N LEU A 548 17.20 96.09 39.21
CA LEU A 548 17.56 94.69 39.30
C LEU A 548 18.90 94.44 38.63
N LEU A 549 19.97 94.51 39.42
CA LEU A 549 21.31 94.08 39.04
C LEU A 549 21.44 92.56 39.19
N ASP A 550 22.19 91.93 38.29
CA ASP A 550 22.54 90.51 38.38
C ASP A 550 23.41 90.25 39.62
N GLU A 551 23.37 89.00 40.12
CA GLU A 551 24.02 88.69 41.40
C GLU A 551 25.55 88.78 41.31
N GLU A 552 26.12 88.61 40.12
CA GLU A 552 27.54 88.82 39.86
C GLU A 552 27.90 90.30 39.93
N THR A 553 27.14 91.22 39.30
CA THR A 553 27.43 92.66 39.43
C THR A 553 27.12 93.21 40.82
N LEU A 554 26.07 92.75 41.49
CA LEU A 554 25.75 93.13 42.88
C LEU A 554 26.84 92.69 43.84
N THR A 555 27.25 91.42 43.78
CA THR A 555 28.35 90.92 44.61
C THR A 555 29.68 91.52 44.19
N CYS A 556 29.91 91.82 42.91
CA CYS A 556 31.10 92.53 42.44
C CYS A 556 31.15 93.94 43.01
N LEU A 557 30.05 94.68 43.00
CA LEU A 557 29.95 96.03 43.57
C LEU A 557 30.00 96.04 45.11
N GLU A 558 29.38 95.08 45.80
CA GLU A 558 29.51 94.89 47.26
C GLU A 558 30.95 94.51 47.63
N LYS A 559 31.56 93.59 46.87
CA LYS A 559 32.98 93.24 46.99
C LYS A 559 33.87 94.41 46.62
N GLN A 560 33.50 95.26 45.68
CA GLN A 560 34.29 96.43 45.29
C GLN A 560 34.17 97.52 46.36
N GLN A 561 33.00 97.72 46.98
CA GLN A 561 32.84 98.59 48.14
C GLN A 561 33.66 98.09 49.33
N GLN A 562 33.48 96.81 49.70
CA GLN A 562 34.22 96.18 50.78
C GLN A 562 35.71 96.10 50.47
N ALA A 563 36.11 95.83 49.23
CA ALA A 563 37.50 95.79 48.81
C ALA A 563 38.12 97.17 48.79
N LEU A 564 37.42 98.23 48.37
CA LEU A 564 37.96 99.59 48.42
C LEU A 564 38.07 100.09 49.88
N GLU A 565 37.09 99.80 50.73
CA GLU A 565 37.15 100.13 52.16
C GLU A 565 38.20 99.29 52.90
N SER A 566 38.27 97.99 52.62
CA SER A 566 39.29 97.10 53.16
C SER A 566 40.66 97.39 52.59
N GLN A 567 40.82 97.75 51.32
CA GLN A 567 42.11 98.14 50.72
C GLN A 567 42.59 99.44 51.32
N LEU A 568 41.70 100.39 51.62
CA LEU A 568 42.08 101.64 52.24
C LEU A 568 42.46 101.44 53.73
N GLN A 569 41.71 100.60 54.45
CA GLN A 569 42.05 100.22 55.84
C GLN A 569 43.29 99.30 55.91
N GLN A 570 43.41 98.32 55.03
CA GLN A 570 44.55 97.40 54.94
C GLN A 570 45.78 98.12 54.42
N ALA A 571 45.73 98.97 53.39
CA ALA A 571 46.92 99.70 52.95
C ALA A 571 47.43 100.62 54.08
N LYS A 572 46.52 101.23 54.87
CA LYS A 572 46.87 101.97 56.09
C LYS A 572 47.49 101.08 57.16
N ALA A 573 46.84 99.98 57.52
CA ALA A 573 47.32 99.06 58.54
C ALA A 573 48.63 98.37 58.12
N LEU A 574 48.73 97.90 56.88
CA LEU A 574 49.88 97.22 56.29
C LEU A 574 51.05 98.16 56.08
N SER A 575 50.86 99.44 55.76
CA SER A 575 52.00 100.39 55.70
C SER A 575 52.65 100.53 57.08
N VAL A 576 51.83 100.67 58.12
CA VAL A 576 52.31 100.75 59.53
C VAL A 576 52.88 99.40 60.00
N GLN A 577 52.19 98.30 59.71
CA GLN A 577 52.59 96.96 60.10
C GLN A 577 53.84 96.49 59.35
N SER A 578 54.01 96.81 58.07
CA SER A 578 55.22 96.44 57.30
C SER A 578 56.46 97.15 57.84
N ALA A 579 56.29 98.39 58.33
CA ALA A 579 57.37 99.12 58.99
C ALA A 579 57.78 98.45 60.30
N GLN A 580 56.82 97.94 61.08
CA GLN A 580 57.06 97.16 62.30
C GLN A 580 57.61 95.75 62.00
N THR A 581 57.02 95.02 61.06
CA THR A 581 57.37 93.63 60.71
C THR A 581 58.78 93.54 60.15
N LEU A 582 59.22 94.54 59.37
CA LEU A 582 60.59 94.62 58.92
C LEU A 582 61.57 94.76 60.10
N ALA A 583 61.21 95.57 61.10
CA ALA A 583 62.01 95.78 62.30
C ALA A 583 62.05 94.51 63.18
N ASP A 584 60.91 93.83 63.33
CA ASP A 584 60.80 92.57 64.10
C ASP A 584 61.51 91.41 63.40
N HIS A 585 61.39 91.28 62.06
CA HIS A 585 62.04 90.22 61.26
C HIS A 585 63.58 90.35 61.26
N GLN A 586 64.11 91.56 61.40
CA GLN A 586 65.56 91.78 61.57
C GLN A 586 66.07 91.32 62.94
N GLN A 587 65.21 91.22 63.96
CA GLN A 587 65.56 90.75 65.30
C GLN A 587 65.45 89.22 65.46
N GLN A 588 64.77 88.51 64.54
CA GLN A 588 64.50 87.07 64.59
C GLN A 588 65.25 86.29 63.49
N SER A 589 66.59 86.26 63.58
CA SER A 589 67.41 85.43 62.68
C SER A 589 67.38 83.96 63.11
N PRO A 590 67.12 82.99 62.21
CA PRO A 590 67.17 81.57 62.54
C PRO A 590 68.59 81.11 62.90
N ASP A 591 68.71 80.25 63.91
CA ASP A 591 69.98 79.66 64.33
C ASP A 591 70.55 78.72 63.25
N GLY A 592 71.84 78.83 62.95
CA GLY A 592 72.52 78.00 61.94
C GLY A 592 72.45 78.53 60.50
N LEU A 593 71.85 79.70 60.28
CA LEU A 593 71.87 80.39 58.97
C LEU A 593 73.26 81.01 58.74
N ASN A 594 74.00 80.46 57.77
CA ASN A 594 75.36 80.91 57.47
C ASN A 594 75.31 82.32 56.85
N PRO A 595 75.98 83.35 57.42
CA PRO A 595 75.81 84.75 57.00
C PRO A 595 76.33 85.06 55.59
N THR A 596 76.99 84.10 54.95
CA THR A 596 77.52 84.19 53.57
C THR A 596 76.69 83.44 52.53
N CYS A 597 75.65 82.71 52.91
CA CYS A 597 74.78 82.01 51.95
C CYS A 597 73.77 82.97 51.30
N THR A 598 73.68 82.95 49.96
CA THR A 598 72.71 83.74 49.20
C THR A 598 71.45 82.93 48.87
N ALA A 599 70.35 83.63 48.59
CA ALA A 599 69.09 83.02 48.17
C ALA A 599 69.25 82.11 46.92
N GLU A 600 70.16 82.43 46.02
CA GLU A 600 70.44 81.62 44.81
C GLU A 600 71.05 80.24 45.11
N GLN A 601 71.85 80.09 46.17
CA GLN A 601 72.47 78.80 46.51
C GLN A 601 71.46 77.83 47.15
N LEU A 602 70.49 78.36 47.92
CA LEU A 602 69.41 77.59 48.52
C LEU A 602 68.35 77.18 47.48
N SER A 603 68.09 78.04 46.48
CA SER A 603 67.18 77.70 45.40
C SER A 603 67.70 76.53 44.55
N GLN A 604 69.01 76.46 44.27
CA GLN A 604 69.62 75.33 43.55
C GLN A 604 69.44 73.99 44.27
N LYS A 605 69.60 73.95 45.61
CA LYS A 605 69.36 72.75 46.42
C LYS A 605 67.89 72.31 46.41
N LEU A 606 66.96 73.26 46.43
CA LEU A 606 65.52 72.97 46.33
C LEU A 606 65.14 72.40 44.97
N THR A 607 65.78 72.84 43.89
CA THR A 607 65.58 72.29 42.54
C THR A 607 65.97 70.81 42.48
N GLN A 608 67.09 70.42 43.10
CA GLN A 608 67.51 69.01 43.18
C GLN A 608 66.52 68.15 43.99
N LEU A 609 66.02 68.63 45.12
CA LEU A 609 65.01 67.93 45.92
C LEU A 609 63.66 67.80 45.18
N ALA A 610 63.27 68.82 44.43
CA ALA A 610 62.07 68.78 43.60
C ALA A 610 62.16 67.73 42.48
N GLN A 611 63.35 67.55 41.88
CA GLN A 611 63.57 66.50 40.89
C GLN A 611 63.39 65.10 41.49
N GLN A 612 63.94 64.84 42.68
CA GLN A 612 63.81 63.56 43.37
C GLN A 612 62.35 63.24 43.73
N LEU A 613 61.58 64.24 44.19
CA LEU A 613 60.14 64.09 44.45
C LEU A 613 59.34 63.76 43.18
N ARG A 614 59.71 64.37 42.04
CA ARG A 614 59.06 64.12 40.75
C ARG A 614 59.29 62.68 40.30
N GLU A 615 60.52 62.17 40.39
CA GLU A 615 60.85 60.79 40.04
C GLU A 615 60.08 59.77 40.91
N ASN A 616 59.95 60.04 42.21
CA ASN A 616 59.16 59.20 43.12
C ASN A 616 57.66 59.20 42.73
N THR A 617 57.10 60.38 42.42
CA THR A 617 55.70 60.52 42.01
C THR A 617 55.40 59.78 40.71
N THR A 618 56.31 59.84 39.73
CA THR A 618 56.17 59.09 38.46
C THR A 618 56.11 57.58 38.71
N ARG A 619 57.01 57.04 39.55
CA ARG A 619 57.01 55.61 39.93
C ARG A 619 55.72 55.21 40.65
N GLN A 620 55.18 56.09 41.50
CA GLN A 620 53.88 55.86 42.13
C GLN A 620 52.75 55.80 41.10
N GLY A 621 52.78 56.66 40.06
CA GLY A 621 51.82 56.65 38.96
C GLY A 621 51.86 55.37 38.13
N GLU A 622 53.05 54.91 37.75
CA GLU A 622 53.27 53.66 37.00
C GLU A 622 52.69 52.45 37.75
N ILE A 623 52.98 52.34 39.05
CA ILE A 623 52.48 51.22 39.87
C ILE A 623 50.95 51.29 40.03
N ARG A 624 50.36 52.48 40.19
CA ARG A 624 48.89 52.63 40.25
C ARG A 624 48.23 52.20 38.93
N GLN A 625 48.85 52.52 37.79
CA GLN A 625 48.34 52.12 36.49
C GLN A 625 48.40 50.60 36.28
N GLN A 626 49.49 49.95 36.72
CA GLN A 626 49.60 48.48 36.70
C GLN A 626 48.52 47.82 37.57
N ILE A 627 48.25 48.35 38.76
CA ILE A 627 47.18 47.85 39.64
C ILE A 627 45.82 48.00 38.98
N LYS A 628 45.56 49.12 38.30
CA LYS A 628 44.31 49.33 37.55
C LYS A 628 44.16 48.33 36.39
N GLN A 629 45.21 48.15 35.59
CA GLN A 629 45.21 47.18 34.49
C GLN A 629 44.97 45.75 34.98
N ASP A 630 45.57 45.36 36.11
CA ASP A 630 45.32 44.05 36.72
C ASP A 630 43.88 43.89 37.21
N ALA A 631 43.27 44.94 37.76
CA ALA A 631 41.84 44.93 38.13
C ALA A 631 40.93 44.79 36.89
N ASP A 632 41.19 45.54 35.82
CA ASP A 632 40.45 45.48 34.57
C ASP A 632 40.58 44.08 33.93
N ASN A 633 41.78 43.51 33.93
CA ASN A 633 42.03 42.15 33.45
C ASN A 633 41.30 41.08 34.26
N ARG A 634 41.25 41.21 35.59
CA ARG A 634 40.48 40.30 36.45
C ARG A 634 38.98 40.37 36.18
N GLN A 635 38.46 41.56 35.89
CA GLN A 635 37.07 41.72 35.49
C GLN A 635 36.81 41.07 34.12
N HIS A 636 37.70 41.26 33.16
CA HIS A 636 37.59 40.62 31.84
C HIS A 636 37.65 39.09 31.94
N GLN A 637 38.57 38.53 32.74
CA GLN A 637 38.64 37.10 33.00
C GLN A 637 37.36 36.54 33.63
N ARG A 638 36.74 37.26 34.57
CA ARG A 638 35.46 36.85 35.16
C ARG A 638 34.34 36.81 34.12
N ALA A 639 34.29 37.80 33.23
CA ALA A 639 33.33 37.82 32.12
C ALA A 639 33.54 36.62 31.18
N LEU A 640 34.80 36.37 30.79
CA LEU A 640 35.17 35.25 29.92
C LEU A 640 34.81 33.89 30.56
N MET A 641 35.05 33.72 31.86
CA MET A 641 34.68 32.50 32.59
C MET A 641 33.17 32.28 32.63
N ALA A 642 32.37 33.35 32.71
CA ALA A 642 30.92 33.24 32.62
C ALA A 642 30.46 32.82 31.21
N GLU A 643 31.12 33.30 30.15
CA GLU A 643 30.88 32.86 28.78
C GLU A 643 31.26 31.39 28.57
N ILE A 644 32.43 30.97 29.10
CA ILE A 644 32.88 29.56 29.06
C ILE A 644 31.88 28.66 29.79
N ALA A 645 31.36 29.07 30.95
CA ALA A 645 30.37 28.29 31.69
C ALA A 645 29.08 28.09 30.89
N LYS A 646 28.60 29.14 30.21
CA LYS A 646 27.44 29.03 29.30
C LYS A 646 27.70 28.09 28.13
N ALA A 647 28.85 28.26 27.46
CA ALA A 647 29.23 27.40 26.36
C ALA A 647 29.43 25.93 26.78
N SER A 648 29.91 25.69 28.00
CA SER A 648 30.07 24.33 28.55
C SER A 648 28.73 23.63 28.75
N LEU A 649 27.70 24.36 29.19
CA LEU A 649 26.33 23.87 29.30
C LEU A 649 25.77 23.46 27.92
N GLU A 650 25.96 24.30 26.90
CA GLU A 650 25.55 23.96 25.53
C GLU A 650 26.29 22.73 25.00
N VAL A 651 27.60 22.61 25.28
CA VAL A 651 28.39 21.44 24.90
C VAL A 651 27.92 20.17 25.62
N GLU A 652 27.48 20.28 26.88
CA GLU A 652 26.91 19.15 27.62
C GLU A 652 25.61 18.66 26.99
N ASP A 653 24.71 19.58 26.61
CA ASP A 653 23.48 19.25 25.89
C ASP A 653 23.77 18.59 24.53
N TRP A 654 24.67 19.16 23.74
CA TRP A 654 25.11 18.56 22.48
C TRP A 654 25.81 17.21 22.68
N GLY A 655 26.57 17.08 23.77
CA GLY A 655 27.22 15.83 24.18
C GLY A 655 26.21 14.74 24.51
N TYR A 656 25.15 15.08 25.24
CA TYR A 656 24.05 14.18 25.57
C TYR A 656 23.32 13.71 24.29
N LEU A 657 23.00 14.64 23.40
CA LEU A 657 22.38 14.35 22.11
C LEU A 657 23.27 13.46 21.22
N ASN A 658 24.57 13.77 21.18
CA ASN A 658 25.55 12.96 20.45
C ASN A 658 25.71 11.56 21.06
N ALA A 659 25.65 11.43 22.39
CA ALA A 659 25.67 10.14 23.07
C ALA A 659 24.42 9.30 22.77
N LEU A 660 23.26 9.90 22.61
CA LEU A 660 22.00 9.19 22.31
C LEU A 660 21.93 8.70 20.86
N ILE A 661 22.09 9.61 19.90
CA ILE A 661 21.81 9.35 18.48
C ILE A 661 22.93 9.77 17.54
N GLY A 662 23.97 10.41 18.09
CA GLY A 662 25.04 11.00 17.31
C GLY A 662 26.01 9.98 16.75
N SER A 663 26.33 10.18 15.48
CA SER A 663 27.44 9.53 14.78
C SER A 663 27.73 10.36 13.54
N LYS A 664 29.00 10.50 13.19
CA LYS A 664 29.45 11.32 12.05
C LYS A 664 28.78 10.93 10.72
N GLU A 665 28.48 9.65 10.53
CA GLU A 665 27.88 9.10 9.30
C GLU A 665 26.36 8.85 9.42
N GLY A 666 25.78 9.13 10.61
CA GLY A 666 24.37 8.89 10.92
C GLY A 666 24.02 7.43 11.27
N ASP A 667 25.02 6.56 11.32
CA ASP A 667 24.87 5.12 11.52
C ASP A 667 24.24 4.75 12.87
N LYS A 668 24.48 5.48 13.96
CA LYS A 668 23.93 5.13 15.28
C LYS A 668 22.40 5.21 15.31
N PHE A 669 21.85 6.33 14.85
CA PHE A 669 20.41 6.49 14.69
C PHE A 669 19.83 5.57 13.61
N ARG A 670 20.57 5.38 12.50
CA ARG A 670 20.17 4.48 11.42
C ARG A 670 20.06 3.03 11.91
N LYS A 671 21.03 2.53 12.67
CA LYS A 671 21.01 1.19 13.29
C LYS A 671 19.86 1.03 14.27
N PHE A 672 19.58 2.05 15.09
CA PHE A 672 18.43 2.03 15.98
C PHE A 672 17.10 1.90 15.22
N ALA A 673 16.90 2.72 14.18
CA ALA A 673 15.71 2.67 13.33
C ALA A 673 15.61 1.34 12.53
N GLN A 674 16.75 0.84 12.04
CA GLN A 674 16.84 -0.47 11.40
C GLN A 674 16.53 -1.60 12.38
N GLY A 675 16.91 -1.46 13.66
CA GLY A 675 16.57 -2.39 14.72
C GLY A 675 15.06 -2.55 14.87
N LEU A 676 14.31 -1.44 14.94
CA LEU A 676 12.84 -1.48 15.00
C LEU A 676 12.23 -2.13 13.75
N THR A 677 12.83 -1.89 12.59
CA THR A 677 12.38 -2.49 11.32
C THR A 677 12.66 -4.00 11.29
N LEU A 678 13.82 -4.41 11.83
CA LEU A 678 14.22 -5.81 11.97
C LEU A 678 13.31 -6.52 12.99
N ASP A 679 12.92 -5.88 14.09
CA ASP A 679 11.99 -6.46 15.07
C ASP A 679 10.63 -6.80 14.42
N ASN A 680 10.12 -5.91 13.57
CA ASN A 680 8.90 -6.17 12.80
C ASN A 680 9.08 -7.29 11.76
N LEU A 681 10.23 -7.33 11.09
CA LEU A 681 10.57 -8.40 10.16
C LEU A 681 10.63 -9.75 10.87
N VAL A 682 11.27 -9.82 12.03
CA VAL A 682 11.37 -11.02 12.88
C VAL A 682 9.99 -11.50 13.30
N TRP A 683 9.11 -10.58 13.70
CA TRP A 683 7.73 -10.91 14.05
C TRP A 683 6.97 -11.57 12.90
N LEU A 684 7.04 -10.99 11.69
CA LEU A 684 6.44 -11.57 10.49
C LEU A 684 7.09 -12.91 10.11
N ALA A 685 8.42 -13.02 10.24
CA ALA A 685 9.17 -14.24 9.96
C ALA A 685 8.76 -15.37 10.91
N ASN A 686 8.56 -15.08 12.19
CA ASN A 686 8.06 -16.06 13.16
C ASN A 686 6.66 -16.56 12.86
N HIS A 687 5.80 -15.69 12.35
CA HIS A 687 4.47 -16.09 11.92
C HIS A 687 4.55 -17.10 10.75
N GLN A 688 5.44 -16.87 9.77
CA GLN A 688 5.66 -17.82 8.68
C GLN A 688 6.39 -19.09 9.15
N LEU A 689 7.38 -18.95 10.03
CA LEU A 689 8.18 -20.06 10.56
C LEU A 689 7.32 -21.01 11.39
N THR A 690 6.35 -20.49 12.15
CA THR A 690 5.37 -21.30 12.89
C THR A 690 4.49 -22.15 11.96
N ARG A 691 4.16 -21.62 10.77
CA ARG A 691 3.39 -22.33 9.74
C ARG A 691 4.22 -23.38 9.00
N LEU A 692 5.51 -23.12 8.80
CA LEU A 692 6.45 -24.02 8.12
C LEU A 692 6.94 -25.15 9.02
N HIS A 693 7.46 -24.81 10.21
CA HIS A 693 7.99 -25.76 11.18
C HIS A 693 8.07 -25.11 12.59
N GLY A 694 7.13 -25.43 13.48
CA GLY A 694 6.95 -24.77 14.80
C GLY A 694 8.03 -25.02 15.89
N ARG A 695 9.23 -25.48 15.52
CA ARG A 695 10.34 -25.77 16.46
C ARG A 695 11.20 -24.55 16.77
N TYR A 696 11.34 -23.64 15.81
CA TYR A 696 12.26 -22.51 15.92
C TYR A 696 11.49 -21.20 15.88
N LEU A 697 11.96 -20.23 16.66
CA LEU A 697 11.56 -18.83 16.57
C LEU A 697 12.82 -17.98 16.40
N LEU A 698 12.71 -16.90 15.66
CA LEU A 698 13.74 -15.88 15.50
C LEU A 698 13.55 -14.79 16.55
N GLN A 699 14.66 -14.30 17.08
CA GLN A 699 14.67 -13.09 17.89
C GLN A 699 15.87 -12.23 17.50
N ARG A 700 15.77 -10.91 17.69
CA ARG A 700 16.93 -10.04 17.53
C ARG A 700 17.83 -10.16 18.75
N LYS A 701 19.13 -10.27 18.52
CA LYS A 701 20.12 -10.19 19.59
C LYS A 701 20.08 -8.82 20.26
N ALA A 702 20.26 -8.75 21.57
CA ALA A 702 20.30 -7.50 22.33
C ALA A 702 21.60 -6.68 22.13
N SER A 703 22.24 -6.83 20.96
CA SER A 703 23.47 -6.13 20.55
C SER A 703 23.13 -4.94 19.65
N ASP A 704 24.07 -4.00 19.53
CA ASP A 704 24.02 -2.87 18.58
C ASP A 704 24.25 -3.33 17.12
N ALA A 705 24.55 -4.62 16.93
CA ALA A 705 24.59 -5.28 15.64
C ALA A 705 23.19 -5.83 15.28
N LEU A 706 22.79 -5.67 14.01
CA LEU A 706 21.55 -6.20 13.45
C LEU A 706 21.67 -7.73 13.22
N GLU A 707 21.87 -8.47 14.31
CA GLU A 707 22.03 -9.93 14.32
C GLU A 707 20.76 -10.64 14.79
N LEU A 708 20.50 -11.80 14.20
CA LEU A 708 19.39 -12.68 14.56
C LEU A 708 19.89 -13.90 15.33
N GLU A 709 19.13 -14.29 16.32
CA GLU A 709 19.30 -15.52 17.10
C GLU A 709 18.07 -16.40 16.92
N VAL A 710 18.25 -17.71 17.11
CA VAL A 710 17.17 -18.69 17.04
C VAL A 710 16.90 -19.24 18.43
N VAL A 711 15.62 -19.29 18.78
CA VAL A 711 15.08 -19.88 20.00
C VAL A 711 14.54 -21.27 19.64
N ASP A 712 15.10 -22.32 20.23
CA ASP A 712 14.63 -23.69 20.07
C ASP A 712 13.57 -24.00 21.13
N THR A 713 12.30 -24.10 20.71
CA THR A 713 11.15 -24.30 21.61
C THR A 713 11.12 -25.70 22.21
N TRP A 714 11.80 -26.67 21.59
CA TRP A 714 11.88 -28.04 22.10
C TRP A 714 12.97 -28.20 23.17
N LEU A 715 13.86 -27.22 23.29
CA LEU A 715 14.95 -27.21 24.25
C LEU A 715 14.75 -26.14 25.32
N ALA A 716 13.51 -25.98 25.81
CA ALA A 716 13.12 -25.00 26.83
C ALA A 716 13.55 -23.56 26.47
N ASP A 717 13.24 -23.14 25.23
CA ASP A 717 13.55 -21.82 24.69
C ASP A 717 15.04 -21.46 24.72
N ALA A 718 15.90 -22.44 24.47
CA ALA A 718 17.34 -22.21 24.38
C ALA A 718 17.69 -21.32 23.18
N VAL A 719 18.40 -20.22 23.45
CA VAL A 719 18.87 -19.27 22.45
C VAL A 719 20.17 -19.75 21.83
N ARG A 720 20.22 -19.80 20.49
CA ARG A 720 21.37 -20.23 19.70
C ARG A 720 21.66 -19.27 18.55
N ASP A 721 22.93 -19.25 18.14
CA ASP A 721 23.33 -18.53 16.93
C ASP A 721 22.79 -19.25 15.68
N THR A 722 22.29 -18.49 14.70
CA THR A 722 21.82 -18.99 13.40
C THR A 722 22.84 -19.87 12.68
N ARG A 723 24.14 -19.69 12.96
CA ARG A 723 25.23 -20.51 12.39
C ARG A 723 25.25 -21.96 12.88
N THR A 724 24.49 -22.30 13.91
CA THR A 724 24.44 -23.65 14.52
C THR A 724 23.31 -24.53 14.00
N LEU A 725 22.48 -24.01 13.09
CA LEU A 725 21.40 -24.74 12.44
C LEU A 725 21.93 -25.76 11.42
N SER A 726 21.23 -26.88 11.26
CA SER A 726 21.52 -27.84 10.18
C SER A 726 21.11 -27.27 8.80
N GLY A 727 21.60 -27.89 7.71
CA GLY A 727 21.36 -27.40 6.35
C GLY A 727 19.88 -27.21 5.98
N GLY A 728 19.00 -28.13 6.39
CA GLY A 728 17.56 -28.02 6.18
C GLY A 728 16.88 -26.96 7.06
N GLU A 729 17.32 -26.82 8.32
CA GLU A 729 16.78 -25.83 9.25
C GLU A 729 17.18 -24.40 8.86
N SER A 730 18.42 -24.21 8.39
CA SER A 730 18.88 -22.93 7.84
C SER A 730 18.08 -22.55 6.59
N PHE A 731 17.69 -23.51 5.76
CA PHE A 731 16.85 -23.27 4.59
C PHE A 731 15.45 -22.78 4.99
N LEU A 732 14.79 -23.44 5.94
CA LEU A 732 13.46 -23.02 6.44
C LEU A 732 13.47 -21.62 7.05
N VAL A 733 14.48 -21.33 7.88
CA VAL A 733 14.66 -20.01 8.48
C VAL A 733 14.84 -18.93 7.41
N SER A 734 15.65 -19.22 6.38
CA SER A 734 15.89 -18.30 5.26
C SER A 734 14.63 -18.10 4.40
N LEU A 735 13.87 -19.17 4.18
CA LEU A 735 12.59 -19.14 3.47
C LEU A 735 11.56 -18.28 4.23
N ALA A 736 11.36 -18.54 5.52
CA ALA A 736 10.44 -17.76 6.36
C ALA A 736 10.81 -16.27 6.39
N LEU A 737 12.10 -15.95 6.43
CA LEU A 737 12.62 -14.59 6.39
C LEU A 737 12.36 -13.91 5.02
N ALA A 738 12.58 -14.63 3.92
CA ALA A 738 12.33 -14.13 2.56
C ALA A 738 10.84 -13.85 2.33
N LEU A 739 9.97 -14.71 2.86
CA LEU A 739 8.52 -14.54 2.81
C LEU A 739 8.06 -13.35 3.65
N ALA A 740 8.57 -13.21 4.88
CA ALA A 740 8.28 -12.07 5.74
C ALA A 740 8.78 -10.74 5.16
N LEU A 741 9.94 -10.75 4.49
CA LEU A 741 10.46 -9.57 3.78
C LEU A 741 9.53 -9.17 2.63
N SER A 742 9.00 -10.15 1.88
CA SER A 742 8.01 -9.89 0.84
C SER A 742 6.72 -9.26 1.38
N ASP A 743 6.32 -9.59 2.62
CA ASP A 743 5.14 -9.00 3.28
C ASP A 743 5.42 -7.57 3.81
N LEU A 744 6.62 -7.32 4.36
CA LEU A 744 7.01 -6.05 4.98
C LEU A 744 7.09 -4.87 4.00
N VAL A 745 7.51 -5.10 2.74
CA VAL A 745 7.85 -4.03 1.77
C VAL A 745 6.62 -3.56 0.95
N SER A 746 5.44 -4.13 1.19
CA SER A 746 4.19 -3.91 0.42
C SER A 746 3.73 -2.44 0.28
N HIS A 747 4.15 -1.53 1.16
CA HIS A 747 3.71 -0.12 1.18
C HIS A 747 4.55 0.87 0.34
N LYS A 748 5.80 0.56 -0.03
CA LYS A 748 6.66 1.47 -0.81
C LYS A 748 7.21 0.87 -2.11
N THR A 749 7.47 -0.43 -2.14
CA THR A 749 8.01 -1.15 -3.31
C THR A 749 7.49 -2.58 -3.27
N ARG A 750 6.44 -2.88 -4.02
CA ARG A 750 5.87 -4.24 -4.04
C ARG A 750 6.85 -5.22 -4.67
N ILE A 751 7.22 -6.26 -3.92
CA ILE A 751 7.98 -7.40 -4.44
C ILE A 751 6.96 -8.49 -4.77
N ASP A 752 6.51 -8.50 -6.03
CA ASP A 752 5.45 -9.41 -6.52
C ASP A 752 6.01 -10.76 -7.02
N SER A 753 7.33 -10.88 -7.14
CA SER A 753 8.01 -12.08 -7.65
C SER A 753 9.15 -12.54 -6.72
N LEU A 754 9.18 -13.84 -6.39
CA LEU A 754 10.24 -14.48 -5.60
C LEU A 754 10.77 -15.71 -6.33
N PHE A 755 12.08 -15.82 -6.50
CA PHE A 755 12.73 -17.00 -7.07
C PHE A 755 13.55 -17.73 -6.01
N LEU A 756 13.28 -19.02 -5.82
CA LEU A 756 13.98 -19.91 -4.89
C LEU A 756 14.82 -20.91 -5.70
N ASP A 757 16.14 -20.91 -5.49
CA ASP A 757 17.07 -21.76 -6.23
C ASP A 757 17.73 -22.78 -5.32
N GLU A 758 17.29 -24.04 -5.43
CA GLU A 758 17.77 -25.21 -4.68
C GLU A 758 17.71 -25.09 -3.13
N GLY A 759 17.73 -26.22 -2.43
CA GLY A 759 17.66 -26.27 -0.95
C GLY A 759 16.57 -27.18 -0.39
N PHE A 760 15.55 -27.47 -1.20
CA PHE A 760 14.51 -28.45 -0.88
C PHE A 760 15.03 -29.89 -0.75
N GLY A 761 16.19 -30.22 -1.35
CA GLY A 761 16.80 -31.55 -1.26
C GLY A 761 17.48 -31.86 0.09
N THR A 762 17.59 -30.87 0.98
CA THR A 762 18.12 -31.05 2.34
C THR A 762 17.04 -31.22 3.41
N LEU A 763 15.77 -31.14 3.00
CA LEU A 763 14.61 -31.34 3.85
C LEU A 763 14.20 -32.81 3.84
N ASP A 764 13.74 -33.30 4.99
CA ASP A 764 13.02 -34.57 5.07
C ASP A 764 11.63 -34.43 4.42
N SER A 765 10.99 -35.57 4.13
CA SER A 765 9.73 -35.61 3.36
C SER A 765 8.58 -34.87 4.05
N GLU A 766 8.48 -34.92 5.39
CA GLU A 766 7.39 -34.25 6.12
C GLU A 766 7.56 -32.73 6.09
N THR A 767 8.78 -32.25 6.29
CA THR A 767 9.11 -30.83 6.21
C THR A 767 8.99 -30.27 4.79
N LEU A 768 9.28 -31.07 3.77
CA LEU A 768 9.13 -30.68 2.37
C LEU A 768 7.67 -30.44 1.98
N ASP A 769 6.75 -31.29 2.44
CA ASP A 769 5.30 -31.12 2.21
C ASP A 769 4.77 -29.85 2.89
N ALA A 770 5.15 -29.60 4.16
CA ALA A 770 4.76 -28.38 4.86
C ALA A 770 5.28 -27.10 4.19
N ALA A 771 6.50 -27.15 3.64
CA ALA A 771 7.07 -26.05 2.87
C ALA A 771 6.29 -25.80 1.56
N LEU A 772 5.87 -26.85 0.86
CA LEU A 772 5.07 -26.76 -0.36
C LEU A 772 3.67 -26.18 -0.10
N ASP A 773 2.98 -26.64 0.95
CA ASP A 773 1.66 -26.11 1.32
C ASP A 773 1.71 -24.61 1.68
N ALA A 774 2.80 -24.16 2.31
CA ALA A 774 3.03 -22.74 2.59
C ALA A 774 3.26 -21.91 1.33
N LEU A 775 3.97 -22.45 0.33
CA LEU A 775 4.19 -21.81 -0.98
C LEU A 775 2.88 -21.69 -1.77
N ASP A 776 2.02 -22.71 -1.73
CA ASP A 776 0.70 -22.67 -2.37
C ASP A 776 -0.21 -21.59 -1.76
N ALA A 777 -0.20 -21.47 -0.42
CA ALA A 777 -0.95 -20.42 0.27
C ALA A 777 -0.51 -19.00 -0.13
N LEU A 778 0.77 -18.82 -0.49
CA LEU A 778 1.31 -17.55 -0.96
C LEU A 778 1.02 -17.29 -2.43
N ASN A 779 1.02 -18.32 -3.29
CA ASN A 779 0.57 -18.19 -4.67
C ASN A 779 -0.91 -17.73 -4.72
N ALA A 780 -1.76 -18.24 -3.81
CA ALA A 780 -3.15 -17.80 -3.65
C ALA A 780 -3.29 -16.32 -3.24
N SER A 781 -2.25 -15.72 -2.65
CA SER A 781 -2.22 -14.29 -2.29
C SER A 781 -1.88 -13.35 -3.46
N GLY A 782 -1.66 -13.90 -4.67
CA GLY A 782 -1.36 -13.14 -5.89
C GLY A 782 0.12 -12.88 -6.16
N LYS A 783 1.03 -13.55 -5.43
CA LYS A 783 2.48 -13.43 -5.59
C LYS A 783 3.01 -14.52 -6.53
N THR A 784 3.89 -14.16 -7.46
CA THR A 784 4.51 -15.10 -8.40
C THR A 784 5.74 -15.74 -7.76
N ILE A 785 5.68 -17.04 -7.46
CA ILE A 785 6.81 -17.77 -6.88
C ILE A 785 7.39 -18.72 -7.93
N GLY A 786 8.67 -18.53 -8.26
CA GLY A 786 9.44 -19.44 -9.10
C GLY A 786 10.35 -20.32 -8.24
N VAL A 787 10.37 -21.63 -8.51
CA VAL A 787 11.19 -22.58 -7.77
C VAL A 787 12.04 -23.39 -8.74
N ILE A 788 13.34 -23.51 -8.46
CA ILE A 788 14.29 -24.34 -9.18
C ILE A 788 14.69 -25.49 -8.24
N SER A 789 14.42 -26.73 -8.66
CA SER A 789 14.79 -27.91 -7.87
C SER A 789 14.93 -29.16 -8.72
N HIS A 790 15.82 -30.05 -8.26
CA HIS A 790 15.99 -31.39 -8.79
C HIS A 790 15.18 -32.48 -8.05
N VAL A 791 14.49 -32.13 -6.95
CA VAL A 791 13.75 -33.09 -6.10
C VAL A 791 12.51 -33.61 -6.82
N GLU A 792 12.35 -34.94 -6.87
CA GLU A 792 11.26 -35.58 -7.62
C GLU A 792 9.88 -35.30 -7.01
N ALA A 793 9.76 -35.24 -5.69
CA ALA A 793 8.51 -34.95 -4.98
C ALA A 793 7.88 -33.59 -5.38
N MET A 794 8.69 -32.60 -5.76
CA MET A 794 8.17 -31.29 -6.21
C MET A 794 7.61 -31.33 -7.64
N LYS A 795 8.04 -32.30 -8.48
CA LYS A 795 7.55 -32.45 -9.86
C LYS A 795 6.09 -32.91 -9.92
N GLU A 796 5.58 -33.53 -8.87
CA GLU A 796 4.19 -34.00 -8.81
C GLU A 796 3.23 -32.91 -8.29
N ARG A 797 3.72 -32.04 -7.39
CA ARG A 797 2.92 -30.99 -6.74
C ARG A 797 2.76 -29.71 -7.56
N ILE A 798 3.77 -29.32 -8.34
CA ILE A 798 3.73 -28.08 -9.15
C ILE A 798 3.43 -28.44 -10.62
N PRO A 799 2.21 -28.17 -11.14
CA PRO A 799 1.82 -28.60 -12.49
C PRO A 799 2.48 -27.78 -13.61
N VAL A 800 2.78 -26.50 -13.36
CA VAL A 800 3.40 -25.60 -14.35
C VAL A 800 4.93 -25.71 -14.24
N GLN A 801 5.57 -26.27 -15.27
CA GLN A 801 7.00 -26.61 -15.22
C GLN A 801 7.75 -26.09 -16.44
N ILE A 802 8.95 -25.56 -16.19
CA ILE A 802 9.95 -25.26 -17.23
C ILE A 802 10.99 -26.38 -17.20
N LYS A 803 10.84 -27.36 -18.10
CA LYS A 803 11.72 -28.54 -18.17
C LYS A 803 12.97 -28.24 -19.01
N VAL A 804 14.14 -28.29 -18.39
CA VAL A 804 15.44 -28.17 -19.08
C VAL A 804 15.95 -29.57 -19.45
N LYS A 805 16.20 -29.82 -20.74
CA LYS A 805 16.79 -31.07 -21.25
C LYS A 805 18.22 -30.83 -21.72
N LYS A 806 19.16 -31.65 -21.26
CA LYS A 806 20.56 -31.63 -21.74
C LYS A 806 20.63 -32.29 -23.12
N ILE A 807 21.34 -31.69 -24.08
CA ILE A 807 21.51 -32.27 -25.43
C ILE A 807 22.86 -33.01 -25.48
N ASN A 808 22.81 -34.35 -25.52
CA ASN A 808 23.87 -35.31 -25.86
C ASN A 808 25.33 -34.84 -25.62
N GLY A 809 25.69 -34.47 -24.39
CA GLY A 809 27.08 -34.26 -23.97
C GLY A 809 27.82 -33.07 -24.59
N LEU A 810 27.15 -32.22 -25.37
CA LEU A 810 27.77 -31.10 -26.10
C LEU A 810 27.92 -29.82 -25.28
N GLY A 811 27.57 -29.84 -23.98
CA GLY A 811 27.59 -28.65 -23.12
C GLY A 811 26.41 -27.69 -23.31
N TYR A 812 25.45 -28.00 -24.20
CA TYR A 812 24.25 -27.20 -24.43
C TYR A 812 23.01 -27.83 -23.77
N SER A 813 22.13 -26.97 -23.25
CA SER A 813 20.83 -27.34 -22.70
C SER A 813 19.72 -26.66 -23.51
N LYS A 814 18.55 -27.30 -23.56
CA LYS A 814 17.39 -26.82 -24.32
C LYS A 814 16.11 -26.88 -23.49
N LEU A 815 15.29 -25.84 -23.66
CA LEU A 815 13.93 -25.73 -23.14
C LEU A 815 12.90 -26.29 -24.15
N ASP A 816 11.64 -26.40 -23.73
CA ASP A 816 10.57 -26.82 -24.63
C ASP A 816 10.42 -25.88 -25.83
N LYS A 817 10.01 -26.43 -26.99
CA LYS A 817 9.96 -25.67 -28.26
C LYS A 817 9.02 -24.46 -28.18
N MET A 818 8.01 -24.49 -27.32
CA MET A 818 7.07 -23.38 -27.13
C MET A 818 7.71 -22.10 -26.57
N PHE A 819 8.93 -22.20 -26.02
CA PHE A 819 9.69 -21.06 -25.51
C PHE A 819 10.80 -20.59 -26.46
N ALA A 820 10.93 -21.22 -27.65
CA ALA A 820 11.88 -20.76 -28.65
C ALA A 820 11.31 -19.50 -29.32
N VAL A 821 12.06 -18.40 -29.25
CA VAL A 821 11.76 -17.17 -30.00
C VAL A 821 12.21 -17.40 -31.44
N GLU A 822 11.33 -17.15 -32.42
CA GLU A 822 11.64 -17.24 -33.86
C GLU A 822 12.67 -16.22 -34.31
#